data_AF-A0A8S4EIB1-F1
#
_entry.id   AF-A0A8S4EIB1-F1
#
_cell.length_a   1.000
_cell.length_b   1.000
_cell.length_c   1.000
_cell.angle_alpha   90.00
_cell.angle_beta   90.00
_cell.angle_gamma   90.00
#
_symmetry.space_group_name_H-M   'P 1'
#
loop_
_entity.id
_entity.type
_entity.pdbx_description
1 polymer ?
#
loop_
_entity_poly.entity_id
_entity_poly.type
_entity_poly.pdbx_seq_one_letter_code
_entity_poly.pdbx_strand_id
1 'polypeptide(L)'
;MDKQMNPKILLNLLLLNEITLLANLLLILPANSTDHCESYDIVTHKFVGADDEVNDPLYLDSWDACTQKLKTNTNLLPHDISNLQGKTLRIATFTYKPYVILDLDETKYPGGYDGIDFKIITEFCRWINCTIQLIRDDENEWGDIFENGTSNGVIGNVLQDKADIGVAGLFSWYKPYVHLDFSAALVRSGVTCIAPAPRSIANWLLPLMAFDWVVWATVVFTLVYAAIALYLAKGCRSEKIMLTTFGMMVTQPQPDPGRSWRVRSVTGWLLVTGLLIDNAYGGGLAAAFTVPKYQGSIDTVQDLLDAKLPWGATHISWVFSMSASKDPKVIALVNQFRAMDEDELKIHSYLGTMAIAVEKLPAGNMAVHDFLTKEALQNLQLMVEDIYYEYTVIMARKNSQYVDKISQLAGRLHEAGLLLAWETQVAIEHLDFKLQLGVKYSRRKRETEIKDIDMKHVVKFISAFEKVNRLGNIRRGNKILLFLPMDKESDPKVFLDLLLLKEIALVANLLLIVPANSTENCESYDIVTHKFVGADAQANDPLYLDSWDACTQQLKTHKNLFPHDISNMHGKTLKLATFTYKPYVVLDLDNTTVPGGYDGLEMRVMAEFCRWVNCTLQIIRDDENEWGDIFEDGTGNGILGNVVEDRADFGIGALYSWHDSYVHLDFSASLVRSGITCVAPAPRIIASWELPLMAFSWPLWGTVAGTFVYAAAALYLASGCSSDKVLLTTFGMMVTQSQPESGVDWRTRSITGWLLVTGLLVDNAYGGGLAAAFTVPKYQGAVDTVQDMLDTRLEWGATHNAWIFSIQSSQDPRIIQLVSQFKTMEEEKLKRNSFLRTMALSIEKLPAGFFAIAEYITKEAMVNMQLMVEDIYYEYTVAMARKNSQYVDKLTQLAGRLHEAGLLQAWETQVGTIQVGWNGLAIQRGNAASLLGIIPGDGSELKEIFYL
;
A
#
# COMPACT_ATOMS: atom_id res chain seq x y z
N MET A 1 44.64 -11.24 38.37
CA MET A 1 44.52 -12.71 38.52
C MET A 1 45.49 -13.15 39.59
N ASP A 2 45.04 -13.99 40.52
CA ASP A 2 45.92 -14.56 41.56
C ASP A 2 47.05 -15.37 40.92
N LYS A 3 48.31 -15.10 41.31
CA LYS A 3 49.51 -15.79 40.82
C LYS A 3 49.55 -17.31 41.16
N GLN A 4 48.53 -17.82 41.85
CA GLN A 4 48.45 -19.21 42.34
C GLN A 4 47.46 -20.11 41.58
N MET A 5 46.74 -19.60 40.57
CA MET A 5 45.78 -20.42 39.85
C MET A 5 46.50 -21.34 38.84
N ASN A 6 46.37 -22.66 39.02
CA ASN A 6 46.98 -23.65 38.14
C ASN A 6 46.38 -23.52 36.72
N PRO A 7 47.17 -23.31 35.66
CA PRO A 7 46.66 -23.15 34.29
C PRO A 7 45.85 -24.36 33.80
N LYS A 8 46.06 -25.55 34.37
CA LYS A 8 45.20 -26.72 34.10
C LYS A 8 43.74 -26.55 34.56
N ILE A 9 43.50 -25.77 35.62
CA ILE A 9 42.14 -25.49 36.11
C ILE A 9 41.40 -24.57 35.12
N LEU A 10 42.11 -23.59 34.56
CA LEU A 10 41.56 -22.70 33.53
C LEU A 10 41.32 -23.43 32.20
N LEU A 11 42.19 -24.37 31.82
CA LEU A 11 41.93 -25.23 30.65
C LEU A 11 40.71 -26.14 30.84
N ASN A 12 40.48 -26.64 32.06
CA ASN A 12 39.31 -27.48 32.34
C ASN A 12 37.98 -26.72 32.15
N LEU A 13 37.98 -25.38 32.12
CA LEU A 13 36.78 -24.62 31.77
C LEU A 13 36.33 -24.95 30.34
N LEU A 14 37.27 -25.16 29.40
CA LEU A 14 36.95 -25.50 28.01
C LEU A 14 36.19 -26.83 27.88
N LEU A 15 36.28 -27.72 28.88
CA LEU A 15 35.58 -29.00 28.88
C LEU A 15 34.11 -28.89 29.35
N LEU A 16 33.65 -27.69 29.72
CA LEU A 16 32.25 -27.46 30.06
C LEU A 16 31.41 -27.45 28.78
N ASN A 17 30.33 -28.24 28.77
CA ASN A 17 29.38 -28.27 27.65
C ASN A 17 28.82 -26.88 27.30
N GLU A 18 28.71 -25.97 28.27
CA GLU A 18 28.21 -24.61 28.07
C GLU A 18 29.12 -23.75 27.17
N ILE A 19 30.42 -24.06 27.12
CA ILE A 19 31.41 -23.32 26.32
C ILE A 19 31.28 -23.63 24.82
N THR A 20 30.77 -24.81 24.46
CA THR A 20 30.50 -25.22 23.06
C THR A 20 29.56 -24.27 22.31
N LEU A 21 28.85 -23.40 23.05
CA LEU A 21 27.81 -22.49 22.56
C LEU A 21 28.37 -21.09 22.27
N LEU A 22 29.64 -20.82 22.61
CA LEU A 22 30.28 -19.51 22.48
C LEU A 22 31.42 -19.52 21.45
N ALA A 23 31.21 -19.10 20.20
CA ALA A 23 32.31 -19.02 19.22
C ALA A 23 33.46 -18.10 19.65
N ASN A 24 33.14 -16.97 20.28
CA ASN A 24 34.14 -15.96 20.63
C ASN A 24 34.50 -16.04 22.11
N LEU A 25 35.39 -16.97 22.46
CA LEU A 25 35.95 -17.12 23.80
C LEU A 25 37.47 -16.91 23.77
N LEU A 26 38.01 -16.14 24.71
CA LEU A 26 39.46 -16.02 24.90
C LEU A 26 39.82 -16.31 26.36
N LEU A 27 40.69 -17.30 26.55
CA LEU A 27 41.29 -17.64 27.83
C LEU A 27 42.73 -17.12 27.85
N ILE A 28 43.03 -16.32 28.86
CA ILE A 28 44.37 -15.78 29.10
C ILE A 28 45.00 -16.59 30.22
N LEU A 29 46.06 -17.32 29.91
CA LEU A 29 46.77 -18.19 30.82
C LEU A 29 48.13 -17.56 31.17
N PRO A 30 48.57 -17.61 32.44
CA PRO A 30 49.93 -17.21 32.79
C PRO A 30 50.93 -18.20 32.16
N ALA A 31 51.83 -17.69 31.32
CA ALA A 31 52.94 -18.45 30.74
C ALA A 31 54.21 -18.33 31.60
N ASN A 32 55.19 -19.20 31.40
CA ASN A 32 56.43 -19.22 32.21
C ASN A 32 57.14 -17.85 32.19
N SER A 33 56.99 -17.08 33.28
CA SER A 33 57.59 -15.77 33.46
C SER A 33 59.06 -15.87 33.86
N THR A 34 59.91 -15.00 33.32
CA THR A 34 61.24 -14.73 33.90
C THR A 34 61.09 -13.71 35.03
N ASP A 35 62.01 -13.66 36.00
CA ASP A 35 61.92 -12.81 37.21
C ASP A 35 61.69 -11.31 36.98
N HIS A 36 61.70 -10.82 35.73
CA HIS A 36 61.54 -9.40 35.38
C HIS A 36 60.40 -9.10 34.37
N CYS A 37 59.79 -10.11 33.73
CA CYS A 37 58.75 -9.89 32.71
C CYS A 37 57.66 -10.98 32.77
N GLU A 38 56.40 -10.55 32.86
CA GLU A 38 55.22 -11.42 32.82
C GLU A 38 54.77 -11.68 31.37
N SER A 39 54.49 -12.94 31.04
CA SER A 39 53.98 -13.36 29.73
C SER A 39 52.67 -14.13 29.90
N TYR A 40 51.72 -13.91 29.00
CA TYR A 40 50.42 -14.57 29.01
C TYR A 40 50.13 -15.25 27.69
N ASP A 41 49.78 -16.53 27.73
CA ASP A 41 49.33 -17.28 26.57
C ASP A 41 47.83 -17.06 26.35
N ILE A 42 47.45 -16.79 25.11
CA ILE A 42 46.07 -16.58 24.70
C ILE A 42 45.61 -17.84 23.95
N VAL A 43 44.61 -18.49 24.51
CA VAL A 43 44.06 -19.76 24.03
C VAL A 43 42.55 -19.58 23.82
N THR A 44 42.02 -20.21 22.78
CA THR A 44 40.57 -20.36 22.57
C THR A 44 40.22 -21.84 22.44
N HIS A 45 38.94 -22.15 22.31
CA HIS A 45 38.46 -23.49 21.99
C HIS A 45 38.22 -23.62 20.49
N LYS A 46 38.31 -24.81 19.91
CA LYS A 46 37.96 -25.01 18.51
C LYS A 46 36.44 -25.06 18.32
N PHE A 47 35.82 -23.96 17.89
CA PHE A 47 34.36 -23.89 17.67
C PHE A 47 33.88 -24.54 16.35
N VAL A 48 34.75 -24.62 15.33
CA VAL A 48 34.44 -25.10 13.96
C VAL A 48 35.14 -26.44 13.68
N GLY A 49 34.56 -27.28 12.82
CA GLY A 49 35.07 -28.62 12.53
C GLY A 49 34.15 -29.72 13.06
N ALA A 50 34.65 -30.95 13.15
CA ALA A 50 33.90 -32.09 13.67
C ALA A 50 33.63 -31.94 15.18
N ASP A 51 32.47 -32.38 15.65
CA ASP A 51 32.03 -32.26 17.05
C ASP A 51 33.02 -32.89 18.06
N ASP A 52 33.79 -33.89 17.64
CA ASP A 52 34.80 -34.56 18.49
C ASP A 52 36.01 -33.68 18.83
N GLU A 53 36.26 -32.64 18.03
CA GLU A 53 37.36 -31.68 18.22
C GLU A 53 36.85 -30.38 18.87
N VAL A 54 35.54 -30.26 19.08
CA VAL A 54 34.92 -29.10 19.71
C VAL A 54 35.29 -29.13 21.20
N ASN A 55 35.99 -28.09 21.64
CA ASN A 55 36.64 -27.91 22.96
C ASN A 55 38.15 -28.18 23.02
N ASP A 56 38.79 -28.60 21.92
CA ASP A 56 40.24 -28.69 21.90
C ASP A 56 40.85 -27.28 22.06
N PRO A 57 41.84 -27.11 22.96
CA PRO A 57 42.48 -25.82 23.19
C PRO A 57 43.31 -25.44 21.96
N LEU A 58 42.89 -24.37 21.28
CA LEU A 58 43.59 -23.75 20.18
C LEU A 58 44.45 -22.59 20.69
N TYR A 59 45.77 -22.75 20.61
CA TYR A 59 46.71 -21.68 20.93
C TYR A 59 46.73 -20.61 19.83
N LEU A 60 46.55 -19.33 20.20
CA LEU A 60 46.51 -18.22 19.25
C LEU A 60 47.80 -17.41 19.25
N ASP A 61 48.20 -16.90 20.41
CA ASP A 61 49.41 -16.07 20.56
C ASP A 61 49.85 -15.97 22.03
N SER A 62 50.97 -15.29 22.27
CA SER A 62 51.44 -14.89 23.61
C SER A 62 51.57 -13.37 23.69
N TRP A 63 51.02 -12.78 24.75
CA TRP A 63 51.21 -11.37 25.09
C TRP A 63 52.40 -11.22 26.03
N ASP A 64 53.34 -10.35 25.66
CA ASP A 64 54.51 -10.01 26.48
C ASP A 64 54.32 -8.62 27.12
N ALA A 65 54.29 -8.58 28.46
CA ALA A 65 54.06 -7.35 29.22
C ALA A 65 55.20 -6.33 29.06
N CYS A 66 56.42 -6.77 28.75
CA CYS A 66 57.58 -5.89 28.63
C CYS A 66 57.65 -5.18 27.27
N THR A 67 57.20 -5.85 26.21
CA THR A 67 57.16 -5.27 24.86
C THR A 67 55.80 -4.66 24.50
N GLN A 68 54.76 -4.91 25.30
CA GLN A 68 53.38 -4.50 25.08
C GLN A 68 52.89 -4.89 23.66
N LYS A 69 53.30 -6.07 23.20
CA LYS A 69 52.96 -6.59 21.88
C LYS A 69 52.63 -8.07 21.95
N LEU A 70 51.77 -8.48 21.02
CA LEU A 70 51.57 -9.88 20.67
C LEU A 70 52.81 -10.40 19.94
N LYS A 71 53.28 -11.61 20.28
CA LYS A 71 54.49 -12.19 19.68
C LYS A 71 54.34 -12.43 18.19
N THR A 72 53.19 -12.94 17.75
CA THR A 72 52.94 -13.33 16.35
C THR A 72 51.90 -12.43 15.67
N ASN A 73 51.23 -11.57 16.42
CA ASN A 73 50.22 -10.62 15.95
C ASN A 73 49.12 -11.30 15.12
N THR A 74 48.69 -12.47 15.59
CA THR A 74 47.64 -13.29 14.95
C THR A 74 46.26 -12.73 15.24
N ASN A 75 45.28 -13.11 14.41
CA ASN A 75 43.89 -12.77 14.66
C ASN A 75 43.39 -13.49 15.93
N LEU A 76 43.04 -12.73 16.96
CA LEU A 76 42.57 -13.26 18.23
C LEU A 76 41.12 -13.79 18.17
N LEU A 77 40.39 -13.57 17.08
CA LEU A 77 39.04 -14.12 16.87
C LEU A 77 39.04 -14.96 15.58
N PRO A 78 39.55 -16.21 15.64
CA PRO A 78 39.74 -17.05 14.45
C PRO A 78 38.44 -17.68 13.94
N HIS A 79 37.38 -17.71 14.75
CA HIS A 79 36.10 -18.34 14.42
C HIS A 79 35.25 -17.40 13.56
N ASP A 80 35.38 -17.53 12.25
CA ASP A 80 34.48 -16.89 11.30
C ASP A 80 33.27 -17.80 11.04
N ILE A 81 32.08 -17.31 11.40
CA ILE A 81 30.80 -18.01 11.18
C ILE A 81 30.50 -18.15 9.68
N SER A 82 31.28 -17.51 8.80
CA SER A 82 31.19 -17.70 7.35
C SER A 82 31.54 -19.12 6.88
N ASN A 83 32.31 -19.90 7.65
CA ASN A 83 32.66 -21.28 7.32
C ASN A 83 32.77 -22.16 8.58
N LEU A 84 31.83 -23.09 8.74
CA LEU A 84 31.75 -23.99 9.89
C LEU A 84 32.59 -25.27 9.74
N GLN A 85 33.31 -25.44 8.63
CA GLN A 85 34.23 -26.56 8.37
C GLN A 85 33.60 -27.95 8.58
N GLY A 86 32.32 -28.11 8.24
CA GLY A 86 31.60 -29.37 8.34
C GLY A 86 30.90 -29.63 9.68
N LYS A 87 30.88 -28.66 10.60
CA LYS A 87 30.17 -28.76 11.90
C LYS A 87 28.71 -29.21 11.72
N THR A 88 28.28 -30.09 12.60
CA THR A 88 26.91 -30.61 12.68
C THR A 88 26.00 -29.60 13.36
N LEU A 89 24.97 -29.14 12.65
CA LEU A 89 23.93 -28.26 13.16
C LEU A 89 22.72 -29.10 13.58
N ARG A 90 22.36 -29.05 14.86
CA ARG A 90 21.24 -29.81 15.42
C ARG A 90 19.93 -29.04 15.22
N ILE A 91 18.98 -29.62 14.51
CA ILE A 91 17.74 -28.95 14.11
C ILE A 91 16.55 -29.67 14.76
N ALA A 92 15.85 -28.99 15.66
CA ALA A 92 14.57 -29.46 16.19
C ALA A 92 13.45 -29.24 15.17
N THR A 93 12.71 -30.29 14.85
CA THR A 93 11.61 -30.25 13.87
C THR A 93 10.59 -31.37 14.09
N PHE A 94 9.45 -31.29 13.42
CA PHE A 94 8.49 -32.39 13.23
C PHE A 94 7.87 -32.28 11.83
N THR A 95 7.02 -33.22 11.42
CA THR A 95 6.39 -33.18 10.08
C THR A 95 5.25 -32.16 10.03
N TYR A 96 5.40 -31.10 9.25
CA TYR A 96 4.38 -30.04 9.08
C TYR A 96 4.34 -29.54 7.63
N LYS A 97 3.47 -30.13 6.80
CA LYS A 97 3.36 -29.79 5.37
C LYS A 97 2.77 -28.37 5.17
N PRO A 98 3.29 -27.54 4.25
CA PRO A 98 4.42 -27.78 3.33
C PRO A 98 5.78 -27.26 3.84
N TYR A 99 5.88 -26.82 5.09
CA TYR A 99 7.12 -26.27 5.64
C TYR A 99 8.19 -27.34 5.83
N VAL A 100 7.79 -28.50 6.37
CA VAL A 100 8.66 -29.63 6.65
C VAL A 100 7.97 -30.93 6.24
N ILE A 101 8.65 -31.71 5.40
CA ILE A 101 8.25 -33.05 5.00
C ILE A 101 9.42 -33.99 5.31
N LEU A 102 9.19 -34.98 6.15
CA LEU A 102 10.18 -35.97 6.57
C LEU A 102 9.85 -37.35 5.97
N ASP A 103 10.75 -38.31 6.18
CA ASP A 103 10.60 -39.72 5.77
C ASP A 103 10.46 -39.91 4.24
N LEU A 104 11.14 -39.07 3.46
CA LEU A 104 11.20 -39.17 2.00
C LEU A 104 12.30 -40.13 1.53
N ASP A 105 12.14 -40.66 0.31
CA ASP A 105 13.14 -41.54 -0.30
C ASP A 105 14.48 -40.80 -0.50
N GLU A 106 15.51 -41.26 0.22
CA GLU A 106 16.85 -40.67 0.22
C GLU A 106 17.50 -40.61 -1.18
N THR A 107 17.09 -41.50 -2.10
CA THR A 107 17.60 -41.50 -3.48
C THR A 107 17.15 -40.29 -4.28
N LYS A 108 15.95 -39.77 -3.97
CA LYS A 108 15.36 -38.60 -4.62
C LYS A 108 15.60 -37.32 -3.82
N TYR A 109 15.57 -37.41 -2.49
CA TYR A 109 15.72 -36.28 -1.57
C TYR A 109 16.90 -36.53 -0.62
N PRO A 110 18.08 -35.92 -0.87
CA PRO A 110 19.25 -36.12 -0.03
C PRO A 110 18.97 -35.77 1.44
N GLY A 111 19.16 -36.73 2.34
CA GLY A 111 18.87 -36.59 3.77
C GLY A 111 17.44 -36.98 4.18
N GLY A 112 16.58 -37.38 3.25
CA GLY A 112 15.23 -37.90 3.54
C GLY A 112 14.22 -36.82 3.96
N TYR A 113 14.50 -35.55 3.67
CA TYR A 113 13.64 -34.41 4.01
C TYR A 113 13.47 -33.45 2.83
N ASP A 114 12.35 -32.74 2.81
CA ASP A 114 12.05 -31.63 1.90
C ASP A 114 11.10 -30.63 2.60
N GLY A 115 10.76 -29.54 1.93
CA GLY A 115 9.86 -28.51 2.44
C GLY A 115 10.48 -27.12 2.39
N ILE A 116 9.65 -26.10 2.64
CA ILE A 116 10.09 -24.70 2.55
C ILE A 116 11.22 -24.42 3.55
N ASP A 117 11.06 -24.82 4.81
CA ASP A 117 12.04 -24.56 5.87
C ASP A 117 13.33 -25.36 5.63
N PHE A 118 13.21 -26.62 5.21
CA PHE A 118 14.38 -27.45 4.93
C PHE A 118 15.17 -26.98 3.70
N LYS A 119 14.52 -26.49 2.64
CA LYS A 119 15.23 -25.88 1.52
C LYS A 119 16.06 -24.67 1.96
N ILE A 120 15.54 -23.85 2.88
CA ILE A 120 16.27 -22.71 3.45
C ILE A 120 17.48 -23.18 4.25
N ILE A 121 17.32 -24.18 5.13
CA ILE A 121 18.42 -24.69 5.94
C ILE A 121 19.47 -25.45 5.11
N THR A 122 19.05 -26.25 4.12
CA THR A 122 19.99 -26.90 3.20
C THR A 122 20.83 -25.87 2.47
N GLU A 123 20.22 -24.78 2.02
CA GLU A 123 20.96 -23.72 1.33
C GLU A 123 21.83 -22.89 2.27
N PHE A 124 21.42 -22.73 3.52
CA PHE A 124 22.25 -22.20 4.59
C PHE A 124 23.50 -23.06 4.80
N CYS A 125 23.35 -24.37 4.99
CA CYS A 125 24.51 -25.26 5.18
C CYS A 125 25.37 -25.41 3.94
N ARG A 126 24.80 -25.28 2.74
CA ARG A 126 25.57 -25.20 1.49
C ARG A 126 26.41 -23.92 1.43
N TRP A 127 25.90 -22.81 1.96
CA TRP A 127 26.60 -21.53 1.95
C TRP A 127 27.75 -21.46 2.96
N ILE A 128 27.55 -21.97 4.18
CA ILE A 128 28.55 -21.87 5.28
C ILE A 128 29.28 -23.18 5.58
N ASN A 129 29.10 -24.21 4.76
CA ASN A 129 29.74 -25.52 4.89
C ASN A 129 29.45 -26.19 6.26
N CYS A 130 28.18 -26.47 6.55
CA CYS A 130 27.74 -27.29 7.70
C CYS A 130 27.05 -28.59 7.26
N THR A 131 26.90 -29.51 8.22
CA THR A 131 26.11 -30.74 8.10
C THR A 131 24.89 -30.65 9.01
N ILE A 132 23.82 -31.39 8.69
CA ILE A 132 22.52 -31.29 9.38
C ILE A 132 22.29 -32.56 10.21
N GLN A 133 21.91 -32.40 11.47
CA GLN A 133 21.41 -33.46 12.33
C GLN A 133 19.99 -33.15 12.80
N LEU A 134 19.04 -34.06 12.57
CA LEU A 134 17.64 -33.87 12.92
C LEU A 134 17.35 -34.32 14.36
N ILE A 135 16.57 -33.52 15.07
CA ILE A 135 15.99 -33.83 16.38
C ILE A 135 14.48 -33.76 16.22
N ARG A 136 13.84 -34.93 16.17
CA ARG A 136 12.41 -35.09 15.88
C ARG A 136 11.58 -35.10 17.16
N ASP A 137 10.49 -34.33 17.19
CA ASP A 137 9.53 -34.28 18.30
C ASP A 137 8.09 -34.22 17.79
N ASP A 138 7.57 -35.36 17.31
CA ASP A 138 6.19 -35.45 16.81
C ASP A 138 5.14 -35.54 17.94
N GLU A 139 5.56 -35.89 19.16
CA GLU A 139 4.61 -36.04 20.29
C GLU A 139 4.14 -34.68 20.80
N ASN A 140 5.04 -33.70 20.87
CA ASN A 140 4.73 -32.36 21.37
C ASN A 140 4.71 -31.29 20.27
N GLU A 141 5.05 -31.65 19.02
CA GLU A 141 5.07 -30.77 17.85
C GLU A 141 5.82 -29.46 18.13
N TRP A 142 5.14 -28.30 18.05
CA TRP A 142 5.72 -26.99 18.37
C TRP A 142 6.10 -26.84 19.84
N GLY A 143 5.29 -27.41 20.75
CA GLY A 143 5.43 -27.29 22.20
C GLY A 143 5.01 -25.94 22.80
N ASP A 144 5.18 -25.80 24.11
CA ASP A 144 4.92 -24.58 24.87
C ASP A 144 5.97 -24.39 26.00
N ILE A 145 6.06 -23.17 26.52
CA ILE A 145 6.87 -22.80 27.68
C ILE A 145 5.93 -22.61 28.87
N PHE A 146 6.02 -23.45 29.90
CA PHE A 146 5.14 -23.39 31.05
C PHE A 146 5.62 -22.33 32.06
N GLU A 147 4.71 -21.80 32.90
CA GLU A 147 5.05 -20.77 33.90
C GLU A 147 6.07 -21.25 34.95
N ASN A 148 6.16 -22.57 35.17
CA ASN A 148 7.16 -23.20 36.03
C ASN A 148 8.58 -23.20 35.42
N GLY A 149 8.76 -22.67 34.21
CA GLY A 149 10.03 -22.63 33.47
C GLY A 149 10.37 -23.90 32.70
N THR A 150 9.53 -24.94 32.76
CA THR A 150 9.70 -26.14 31.92
C THR A 150 9.16 -25.90 30.51
N SER A 151 9.62 -26.68 29.54
CA SER A 151 9.20 -26.57 28.13
C SER A 151 9.20 -27.94 27.45
N ASN A 152 8.45 -28.06 26.34
CA ASN A 152 8.41 -29.26 25.49
C ASN A 152 8.40 -28.88 23.99
N GLY A 153 8.38 -29.88 23.11
CA GLY A 153 8.32 -29.70 21.66
C GLY A 153 9.57 -29.06 21.07
N VAL A 154 9.46 -28.61 19.82
CA VAL A 154 10.55 -27.91 19.10
C VAL A 154 11.07 -26.71 19.89
N ILE A 155 10.18 -25.87 20.43
CA ILE A 155 10.56 -24.70 21.25
C ILE A 155 11.36 -25.15 22.48
N GLY A 156 10.90 -26.19 23.17
CA GLY A 156 11.55 -26.70 24.37
C GLY A 156 12.90 -27.34 24.09
N ASN A 157 13.04 -28.04 22.97
CA ASN A 157 14.31 -28.65 22.56
C ASN A 157 15.39 -27.61 22.25
N VAL A 158 15.02 -26.46 21.68
CA VAL A 158 15.95 -25.32 21.50
C VAL A 158 16.25 -24.64 22.84
N LEU A 159 15.23 -24.44 23.69
CA LEU A 159 15.40 -23.79 24.99
C LEU A 159 16.27 -24.60 25.97
N GLN A 160 16.26 -25.93 25.86
CA GLN A 160 17.03 -26.87 26.69
C GLN A 160 18.38 -27.25 26.06
N ASP A 161 18.82 -26.56 25.00
CA ASP A 161 20.08 -26.80 24.28
C ASP A 161 20.24 -28.21 23.69
N LYS A 162 19.13 -28.93 23.52
CA LYS A 162 19.12 -30.21 22.80
C LYS A 162 19.33 -29.98 21.32
N ALA A 163 18.75 -28.90 20.77
CA ALA A 163 18.93 -28.44 19.40
C ALA A 163 19.54 -27.02 19.35
N ASP A 164 20.24 -26.70 18.27
CA ASP A 164 20.84 -25.39 18.04
C ASP A 164 19.82 -24.40 17.44
N ILE A 165 18.97 -24.90 16.53
CA ILE A 165 17.88 -24.15 15.90
C ILE A 165 16.60 -25.01 15.81
N GLY A 166 15.45 -24.35 15.71
CA GLY A 166 14.14 -24.96 15.54
C GLY A 166 13.47 -24.46 14.26
N VAL A 167 12.89 -25.39 13.49
CA VAL A 167 12.17 -25.13 12.23
C VAL A 167 10.94 -26.05 12.16
N ALA A 168 9.80 -25.54 11.69
CA ALA A 168 8.52 -26.24 11.49
C ALA A 168 7.38 -25.20 11.28
N GLY A 169 7.59 -24.18 10.44
CA GLY A 169 6.62 -23.11 10.27
C GLY A 169 6.37 -22.30 11.55
N LEU A 170 7.40 -22.09 12.37
CA LEU A 170 7.29 -21.36 13.64
C LEU A 170 7.01 -19.88 13.40
N PHE A 171 5.96 -19.32 14.00
CA PHE A 171 5.69 -17.88 13.92
C PHE A 171 6.48 -17.07 14.96
N SER A 172 6.53 -15.75 14.77
CA SER A 172 7.16 -14.79 15.69
C SER A 172 6.42 -14.59 17.03
N TRP A 173 6.06 -15.67 17.71
CA TRP A 173 5.28 -15.64 18.94
C TRP A 173 5.98 -14.90 20.08
N TYR A 174 5.24 -14.03 20.78
CA TYR A 174 5.78 -13.21 21.88
C TYR A 174 6.33 -14.04 23.05
N LYS A 175 5.68 -15.14 23.43
CA LYS A 175 6.06 -15.93 24.61
C LYS A 175 7.43 -16.61 24.42
N PRO A 176 7.71 -17.33 23.31
CA PRO A 176 9.06 -17.79 22.99
C PRO A 176 10.10 -16.68 22.81
N TYR A 177 9.72 -15.52 22.24
CA TYR A 177 10.65 -14.40 22.00
C TYR A 177 11.35 -13.89 23.27
N VAL A 178 10.70 -13.99 24.43
CA VAL A 178 11.32 -13.58 25.70
C VAL A 178 12.53 -14.48 26.05
N HIS A 179 12.47 -15.76 25.65
CA HIS A 179 13.43 -16.80 26.01
C HIS A 179 14.41 -17.18 24.87
N LEU A 180 13.99 -17.03 23.62
CA LEU A 180 14.70 -17.42 22.39
C LEU A 180 14.95 -16.22 21.48
N ASP A 181 15.83 -16.38 20.51
CA ASP A 181 16.09 -15.41 19.45
C ASP A 181 15.45 -15.85 18.13
N PHE A 182 15.09 -14.90 17.28
CA PHE A 182 14.44 -15.17 16.00
C PHE A 182 15.27 -14.67 14.83
N SER A 183 15.28 -15.43 13.73
CA SER A 183 15.77 -14.93 12.45
C SER A 183 14.88 -13.81 11.89
N ALA A 184 15.38 -13.12 10.87
CA ALA A 184 14.53 -12.35 9.97
C ALA A 184 13.37 -13.21 9.43
N ALA A 185 12.26 -12.55 9.14
CA ALA A 185 11.04 -13.16 8.61
C ALA A 185 11.30 -13.94 7.31
N LEU A 186 10.87 -15.20 7.28
CA LEU A 186 10.99 -16.08 6.12
C LEU A 186 9.76 -15.96 5.23
N VAL A 187 8.61 -16.48 5.65
CA VAL A 187 7.39 -16.55 4.82
C VAL A 187 6.23 -15.93 5.57
N ARG A 188 5.41 -15.11 4.89
CA ARG A 188 4.15 -14.61 5.45
C ARG A 188 3.08 -15.69 5.38
N SER A 189 2.55 -16.14 6.49
CA SER A 189 1.41 -17.06 6.55
C SER A 189 0.16 -16.36 7.10
N GLY A 190 -0.95 -16.46 6.38
CA GLY A 190 -2.27 -16.00 6.85
C GLY A 190 -3.08 -17.15 7.41
N VAL A 191 -3.54 -17.05 8.66
CA VAL A 191 -4.42 -18.04 9.28
C VAL A 191 -5.87 -17.65 9.01
N THR A 192 -6.62 -18.53 8.38
CA THR A 192 -8.06 -18.38 8.14
C THR A 192 -8.79 -19.68 8.48
N CYS A 193 -10.11 -19.73 8.33
CA CYS A 193 -10.86 -20.96 8.53
C CYS A 193 -11.68 -21.36 7.31
N ILE A 194 -11.90 -22.66 7.21
CA ILE A 194 -12.93 -23.27 6.38
C ILE A 194 -14.12 -23.56 7.28
N ALA A 195 -15.25 -22.90 7.00
CA ALA A 195 -16.48 -22.97 7.78
C ALA A 195 -17.58 -23.74 7.03
N PRO A 196 -18.66 -24.19 7.69
CA PRO A 196 -19.80 -24.81 7.03
C PRO A 196 -20.43 -23.91 5.96
N ALA A 197 -20.70 -24.46 4.79
CA ALA A 197 -21.34 -23.74 3.70
C ALA A 197 -22.79 -23.35 4.07
N PRO A 198 -23.30 -22.19 3.58
CA PRO A 198 -24.61 -21.67 3.95
C PRO A 198 -25.73 -22.61 3.49
N ARG A 199 -26.62 -22.97 4.40
CA ARG A 199 -27.77 -23.86 4.14
C ARG A 199 -28.99 -23.06 3.68
N SER A 200 -29.84 -23.66 2.86
CA SER A 200 -31.12 -23.05 2.45
C SER A 200 -32.02 -22.84 3.67
N ILE A 201 -32.63 -21.67 3.77
CA ILE A 201 -33.61 -21.36 4.83
C ILE A 201 -34.83 -22.27 4.68
N ALA A 202 -35.43 -22.68 5.80
CA ALA A 202 -36.62 -23.52 5.80
C ALA A 202 -37.80 -22.84 5.09
N ASN A 203 -38.46 -23.57 4.19
CA ASN A 203 -39.50 -23.02 3.31
C ASN A 203 -40.70 -22.40 4.04
N TRP A 204 -41.00 -22.83 5.27
CA TRP A 204 -42.11 -22.28 6.07
C TRP A 204 -41.86 -20.86 6.58
N LEU A 205 -40.58 -20.43 6.65
CA LEU A 205 -40.19 -19.10 7.12
C LEU A 205 -40.27 -18.06 5.98
N LEU A 206 -40.22 -18.50 4.72
CA LEU A 206 -40.23 -17.63 3.54
C LEU A 206 -41.45 -16.68 3.47
N PRO A 207 -42.68 -17.09 3.83
CA PRO A 207 -43.82 -16.18 3.86
C PRO A 207 -43.68 -15.01 4.84
N LEU A 208 -43.01 -15.23 5.97
CA LEU A 208 -42.77 -14.19 6.97
C LEU A 208 -41.66 -13.22 6.54
N MET A 209 -40.79 -13.63 5.60
CA MET A 209 -39.71 -12.80 5.05
C MET A 209 -40.15 -11.87 3.92
N ALA A 210 -41.42 -11.88 3.51
CA ALA A 210 -41.95 -10.98 2.48
C ALA A 210 -41.92 -9.51 2.93
N PHE A 211 -42.02 -9.26 4.24
CA PHE A 211 -41.90 -7.95 4.86
C PHE A 211 -40.89 -7.99 6.02
N ASP A 212 -40.22 -6.86 6.23
CA ASP A 212 -39.40 -6.65 7.43
C ASP A 212 -40.31 -6.64 8.68
N TRP A 213 -39.77 -6.99 9.85
CA TRP A 213 -40.49 -6.92 11.12
C TRP A 213 -41.04 -5.53 11.43
N VAL A 214 -40.36 -4.46 11.00
CA VAL A 214 -40.89 -3.09 11.11
C VAL A 214 -42.15 -2.92 10.26
N VAL A 215 -42.13 -3.42 9.03
CA VAL A 215 -43.28 -3.35 8.12
C VAL A 215 -44.44 -4.20 8.66
N TRP A 216 -44.16 -5.41 9.16
CA TRP A 216 -45.16 -6.23 9.84
C TRP A 216 -45.79 -5.50 11.02
N ALA A 217 -45.00 -4.85 11.86
CA ALA A 217 -45.51 -4.04 12.97
C ALA A 217 -46.40 -2.89 12.45
N THR A 218 -46.00 -2.20 11.37
CA THR A 218 -46.84 -1.14 10.78
C THR A 218 -48.15 -1.66 10.20
N VAL A 219 -48.18 -2.86 9.61
CA VAL A 219 -49.42 -3.51 9.15
C VAL A 219 -50.36 -3.80 10.34
N VAL A 220 -49.81 -4.25 11.47
CA VAL A 220 -50.59 -4.46 12.70
C VAL A 220 -51.11 -3.13 13.27
N PHE A 221 -50.28 -2.09 13.33
CA PHE A 221 -50.71 -0.77 13.82
C PHE A 221 -51.77 -0.13 12.91
N THR A 222 -51.61 -0.24 11.60
CA THR A 222 -52.59 0.27 10.63
C THR A 222 -53.92 -0.48 10.72
N LEU A 223 -53.91 -1.79 11.00
CA LEU A 223 -55.13 -2.56 11.27
C LEU A 223 -55.86 -2.05 12.51
N VAL A 224 -55.14 -1.77 13.60
CA VAL A 224 -55.73 -1.23 14.83
C VAL A 224 -56.28 0.18 14.61
N TYR A 225 -55.53 1.04 13.93
CA TYR A 225 -55.96 2.41 13.60
C TYR A 225 -57.20 2.40 12.70
N ALA A 226 -57.21 1.55 11.67
CA ALA A 226 -58.33 1.33 10.78
C ALA A 226 -59.58 0.86 11.52
N ALA A 227 -59.42 -0.05 12.48
CA ALA A 227 -60.52 -0.55 13.30
C ALA A 227 -61.12 0.57 14.18
N ILE A 228 -60.28 1.42 14.77
CA ILE A 228 -60.72 2.58 15.56
C ILE A 228 -61.44 3.61 14.66
N ALA A 229 -60.87 3.93 13.49
CA ALA A 229 -61.48 4.86 12.54
C ALA A 229 -62.86 4.37 12.07
N LEU A 230 -63.01 3.06 11.79
CA LEU A 230 -64.27 2.46 11.40
C LEU A 230 -65.28 2.41 12.57
N TYR A 231 -64.81 2.18 13.80
CA TYR A 231 -65.61 2.21 15.02
C TYR A 231 -66.23 3.58 15.28
N LEU A 232 -65.42 4.63 15.15
CA LEU A 232 -65.86 6.02 15.28
C LEU A 232 -66.81 6.41 14.13
N ALA A 233 -66.52 6.00 12.89
CA ALA A 233 -67.37 6.29 11.74
C ALA A 233 -68.76 5.63 11.83
N LYS A 234 -68.87 4.44 12.45
CA LYS A 234 -70.14 3.73 12.69
C LYS A 234 -70.84 4.13 13.99
N GLY A 235 -70.32 5.10 14.74
CA GLY A 235 -70.95 5.63 15.95
C GLY A 235 -71.04 4.64 17.11
N CYS A 236 -69.97 3.86 17.35
CA CYS A 236 -69.82 2.99 18.53
C CYS A 236 -70.86 1.85 18.66
N ARG A 237 -71.38 1.33 17.55
CA ARG A 237 -72.49 0.35 17.54
C ARG A 237 -72.18 -0.99 16.84
N SER A 238 -70.96 -1.52 16.93
CA SER A 238 -70.68 -2.83 16.32
C SER A 238 -69.65 -3.66 17.07
N GLU A 239 -69.97 -4.93 17.32
CA GLU A 239 -69.16 -5.87 18.11
C GLU A 239 -68.07 -6.59 17.29
N LYS A 240 -68.18 -6.62 15.95
CA LYS A 240 -67.28 -7.37 15.05
C LYS A 240 -66.34 -6.49 14.23
N ILE A 241 -66.03 -5.27 14.70
CA ILE A 241 -65.31 -4.27 13.91
C ILE A 241 -63.88 -4.71 13.55
N MET A 242 -63.16 -5.34 14.48
CA MET A 242 -61.79 -5.79 14.21
C MET A 242 -61.74 -6.86 13.12
N LEU A 243 -62.62 -7.87 13.19
CA LEU A 243 -62.72 -8.92 12.18
C LEU A 243 -63.17 -8.38 10.82
N THR A 244 -64.09 -7.41 10.83
CA THR A 244 -64.58 -6.75 9.60
C THR A 244 -63.46 -5.92 8.94
N THR A 245 -62.66 -5.23 9.75
CA THR A 245 -61.52 -4.43 9.28
C THR A 245 -60.41 -5.31 8.74
N PHE A 246 -60.10 -6.42 9.42
CA PHE A 246 -59.15 -7.42 8.94
C PHE A 246 -59.61 -8.03 7.62
N GLY A 247 -60.90 -8.43 7.51
CA GLY A 247 -61.46 -8.93 6.27
C GLY A 247 -61.33 -7.95 5.10
N MET A 248 -61.58 -6.65 5.33
CA MET A 248 -61.40 -5.61 4.30
C MET A 248 -59.93 -5.38 3.92
N MET A 249 -58.99 -5.51 4.87
CA MET A 249 -57.55 -5.42 4.57
C MET A 249 -57.06 -6.59 3.71
N VAL A 250 -57.63 -7.79 3.89
CA VAL A 250 -57.37 -8.95 3.02
C VAL A 250 -58.40 -9.03 1.88
N THR A 251 -58.82 -7.86 1.38
CA THR A 251 -59.64 -7.67 0.16
C THR A 251 -60.99 -8.43 0.12
N GLN A 252 -61.53 -8.85 1.28
CA GLN A 252 -62.84 -9.50 1.32
C GLN A 252 -63.99 -8.51 1.07
N PRO A 253 -64.99 -8.89 0.25
CA PRO A 253 -66.14 -8.05 -0.03
C PRO A 253 -67.01 -7.87 1.23
N GLN A 254 -67.46 -6.64 1.47
CA GLN A 254 -68.38 -6.33 2.57
C GLN A 254 -69.84 -6.30 2.10
N PRO A 255 -70.75 -6.98 2.81
CA PRO A 255 -72.15 -7.10 2.40
C PRO A 255 -73.00 -5.84 2.61
N ASP A 256 -72.61 -4.89 3.49
CA ASP A 256 -73.33 -3.62 3.65
C ASP A 256 -72.39 -2.45 4.01
N PRO A 257 -72.04 -1.55 3.06
CA PRO A 257 -71.14 -0.42 3.30
C PRO A 257 -71.79 0.75 4.06
N GLY A 258 -73.06 0.65 4.45
CA GLY A 258 -73.78 1.70 5.16
C GLY A 258 -74.18 2.89 4.26
N ARG A 259 -75.20 3.64 4.70
CA ARG A 259 -75.83 4.71 3.90
C ARG A 259 -75.15 6.08 4.06
N SER A 260 -74.30 6.27 5.08
CA SER A 260 -73.62 7.54 5.36
C SER A 260 -72.34 7.70 4.55
N TRP A 261 -72.15 8.89 3.97
CA TRP A 261 -70.91 9.28 3.26
C TRP A 261 -69.64 9.02 4.08
N ARG A 262 -69.68 9.27 5.40
CA ARG A 262 -68.53 9.08 6.29
C ARG A 262 -68.07 7.63 6.36
N VAL A 263 -69.02 6.70 6.43
CA VAL A 263 -68.73 5.25 6.48
C VAL A 263 -68.21 4.78 5.11
N ARG A 264 -68.84 5.23 4.02
CA ARG A 264 -68.43 4.88 2.65
C ARG A 264 -67.02 5.38 2.31
N SER A 265 -66.68 6.59 2.73
CA SER A 265 -65.33 7.14 2.52
C SER A 265 -64.28 6.34 3.28
N VAL A 266 -64.52 6.02 4.56
CA VAL A 266 -63.57 5.23 5.37
C VAL A 266 -63.44 3.81 4.81
N THR A 267 -64.55 3.15 4.48
CA THR A 267 -64.55 1.81 3.86
C THR A 267 -63.85 1.81 2.49
N GLY A 268 -64.07 2.83 1.65
CA GLY A 268 -63.41 2.96 0.36
C GLY A 268 -61.89 3.07 0.48
N TRP A 269 -61.39 3.95 1.36
CA TRP A 269 -59.96 4.07 1.62
C TRP A 269 -59.36 2.81 2.26
N LEU A 270 -60.09 2.12 3.14
CA LEU A 270 -59.63 0.86 3.72
C LEU A 270 -59.47 -0.25 2.69
N LEU A 271 -60.37 -0.34 1.71
CA LEU A 271 -60.27 -1.31 0.63
C LEU A 271 -59.10 -0.99 -0.31
N VAL A 272 -58.85 0.29 -0.61
CA VAL A 272 -57.68 0.72 -1.39
C VAL A 272 -56.39 0.37 -0.65
N THR A 273 -56.30 0.67 0.65
CA THR A 273 -55.14 0.31 1.47
C THR A 273 -54.94 -1.21 1.55
N GLY A 274 -56.03 -1.97 1.73
CA GLY A 274 -55.99 -3.43 1.71
C GLY A 274 -55.46 -4.00 0.39
N LEU A 275 -55.93 -3.47 -0.74
CA LEU A 275 -55.44 -3.86 -2.07
C LEU A 275 -53.95 -3.55 -2.27
N LEU A 276 -53.46 -2.42 -1.75
CA LEU A 276 -52.06 -2.05 -1.83
C LEU A 276 -51.18 -2.99 -0.98
N ILE A 277 -51.61 -3.31 0.25
CA ILE A 277 -50.88 -4.23 1.13
C ILE A 277 -50.87 -5.64 0.56
N ASP A 278 -52.00 -6.13 0.02
CA ASP A 278 -52.12 -7.46 -0.59
C ASP A 278 -51.21 -7.61 -1.82
N ASN A 279 -51.20 -6.63 -2.72
CA ASN A 279 -50.30 -6.63 -3.88
C ASN A 279 -48.82 -6.50 -3.48
N ALA A 280 -48.51 -5.67 -2.47
CA ALA A 280 -47.14 -5.53 -1.97
C ALA A 280 -46.63 -6.81 -1.30
N TYR A 281 -47.48 -7.46 -0.50
CA TYR A 281 -47.15 -8.74 0.12
C TYR A 281 -47.04 -9.85 -0.93
N GLY A 282 -47.97 -9.92 -1.89
CA GLY A 282 -47.92 -10.88 -3.00
C GLY A 282 -46.67 -10.72 -3.86
N GLY A 283 -46.25 -9.48 -4.16
CA GLY A 283 -45.01 -9.18 -4.85
C GLY A 283 -43.76 -9.56 -4.04
N GLY A 284 -43.73 -9.22 -2.74
CA GLY A 284 -42.65 -9.60 -1.83
C GLY A 284 -42.52 -11.11 -1.63
N LEU A 285 -43.65 -11.81 -1.56
CA LEU A 285 -43.72 -13.26 -1.47
C LEU A 285 -43.23 -13.94 -2.75
N ALA A 286 -43.69 -13.47 -3.91
CA ALA A 286 -43.22 -13.94 -5.21
C ALA A 286 -41.71 -13.76 -5.35
N ALA A 287 -41.19 -12.58 -4.98
CA ALA A 287 -39.75 -12.32 -4.96
C ALA A 287 -39.01 -13.28 -4.02
N ALA A 288 -39.52 -13.52 -2.81
CA ALA A 288 -38.91 -14.42 -1.83
C ALA A 288 -38.88 -15.90 -2.29
N PHE A 289 -39.83 -16.33 -3.13
CA PHE A 289 -39.84 -17.68 -3.72
C PHE A 289 -39.03 -17.81 -5.01
N THR A 290 -38.82 -16.72 -5.76
CA THR A 290 -38.04 -16.77 -7.01
C THR A 290 -36.56 -17.03 -6.78
N VAL A 291 -35.99 -16.56 -5.66
CA VAL A 291 -34.58 -16.76 -5.32
C VAL A 291 -34.48 -17.55 -4.01
N PRO A 292 -33.88 -18.74 -4.00
CA PRO A 292 -33.69 -19.50 -2.77
C PRO A 292 -32.84 -18.67 -1.80
N LYS A 293 -33.41 -18.34 -0.64
CA LYS A 293 -32.68 -17.64 0.42
C LYS A 293 -31.84 -18.65 1.21
N TYR A 294 -30.57 -18.35 1.37
CA TYR A 294 -29.64 -19.10 2.20
C TYR A 294 -29.43 -18.39 3.54
N GLN A 295 -28.99 -19.12 4.55
CA GLN A 295 -28.42 -18.54 5.76
C GLN A 295 -27.20 -17.67 5.39
N GLY A 296 -26.84 -16.72 6.26
CA GLY A 296 -25.63 -15.93 6.06
C GLY A 296 -24.39 -16.84 5.95
N SER A 297 -23.49 -16.51 5.02
CA SER A 297 -22.17 -17.14 4.97
C SER A 297 -21.32 -16.65 6.15
N ILE A 298 -20.47 -17.54 6.67
CA ILE A 298 -19.48 -17.18 7.68
C ILE A 298 -18.26 -16.65 6.92
N ASP A 299 -18.15 -15.34 6.80
CA ASP A 299 -17.12 -14.69 5.98
C ASP A 299 -16.08 -13.95 6.81
N THR A 300 -16.51 -13.41 7.95
CA THR A 300 -15.71 -12.60 8.86
C THR A 300 -15.54 -13.29 10.20
N VAL A 301 -14.54 -12.83 10.97
CA VAL A 301 -14.37 -13.25 12.38
C VAL A 301 -15.61 -12.89 13.19
N GLN A 302 -16.30 -11.80 12.84
CA GLN A 302 -17.53 -11.41 13.53
C GLN A 302 -18.66 -12.41 13.28
N ASP A 303 -18.84 -12.87 12.03
CA ASP A 303 -19.85 -13.87 11.69
C ASP A 303 -19.62 -15.19 12.44
N LEU A 304 -18.36 -15.58 12.61
CA LEU A 304 -17.98 -16.77 13.39
C LEU A 304 -18.40 -16.64 14.87
N LEU A 305 -18.16 -15.47 15.46
CA LEU A 305 -18.55 -15.16 16.84
C LEU A 305 -20.07 -15.09 17.01
N ASP A 306 -20.77 -14.45 16.09
CA ASP A 306 -22.23 -14.28 16.10
C ASP A 306 -22.95 -15.63 15.91
N ALA A 307 -22.39 -16.50 15.05
CA ALA A 307 -22.83 -17.88 14.89
C ALA A 307 -22.52 -18.78 16.10
N LYS A 308 -21.64 -18.32 17.02
CA LYS A 308 -21.10 -19.09 18.15
C LYS A 308 -20.51 -20.43 17.70
N LEU A 309 -19.91 -20.45 16.51
CA LEU A 309 -19.35 -21.65 15.92
C LEU A 309 -17.95 -21.88 16.51
N PRO A 310 -17.68 -23.01 17.18
CA PRO A 310 -16.32 -23.30 17.62
C PRO A 310 -15.41 -23.43 16.40
N TRP A 311 -14.13 -23.13 16.59
CA TRP A 311 -13.11 -23.35 15.57
C TRP A 311 -11.92 -24.07 16.18
N GLY A 312 -11.15 -24.79 15.38
CA GLY A 312 -10.09 -25.62 15.91
C GLY A 312 -9.03 -26.01 14.90
N ALA A 313 -7.93 -26.52 15.45
CA ALA A 313 -6.73 -26.96 14.77
C ALA A 313 -6.05 -28.07 15.59
N THR A 314 -4.93 -28.60 15.11
CA THR A 314 -4.22 -29.72 15.74
C THR A 314 -3.60 -29.36 17.09
N HIS A 315 -3.13 -28.12 17.24
CA HIS A 315 -2.36 -27.72 18.42
C HIS A 315 -2.78 -26.34 18.97
N ILE A 316 -2.47 -26.06 20.23
CA ILE A 316 -2.79 -24.78 20.89
C ILE A 316 -1.96 -23.60 20.36
N SER A 317 -0.89 -23.86 19.61
CA SER A 317 0.00 -22.85 19.01
C SER A 317 -0.73 -21.89 18.07
N TRP A 318 -1.81 -22.33 17.45
CA TRP A 318 -2.67 -21.52 16.56
C TRP A 318 -3.34 -20.32 17.24
N VAL A 319 -3.31 -20.23 18.58
CA VAL A 319 -3.81 -19.05 19.30
C VAL A 319 -2.72 -18.28 20.04
N PHE A 320 -1.44 -18.70 19.98
CA PHE A 320 -0.36 -18.03 20.72
C PHE A 320 -0.24 -16.54 20.36
N SER A 321 -0.34 -16.19 19.08
CA SER A 321 -0.31 -14.82 18.58
C SER A 321 -1.46 -13.94 19.10
N MET A 322 -2.58 -14.57 19.48
CA MET A 322 -3.81 -13.89 19.93
C MET A 322 -4.01 -13.93 21.44
N SER A 323 -3.38 -14.88 22.14
CA SER A 323 -3.57 -15.17 23.56
C SER A 323 -3.28 -13.98 24.49
N ALA A 324 -2.36 -13.10 24.10
CA ALA A 324 -2.00 -11.89 24.86
C ALA A 324 -2.84 -10.65 24.50
N SER A 325 -3.79 -10.77 23.56
CA SER A 325 -4.62 -9.64 23.12
C SER A 325 -5.58 -9.18 24.21
N LYS A 326 -5.79 -7.85 24.28
CA LYS A 326 -6.77 -7.22 25.19
C LYS A 326 -8.09 -6.89 24.51
N ASP A 327 -8.19 -7.12 23.20
CA ASP A 327 -9.42 -6.87 22.45
C ASP A 327 -10.50 -7.89 22.84
N PRO A 328 -11.68 -7.46 23.32
CA PRO A 328 -12.79 -8.36 23.63
C PRO A 328 -13.17 -9.31 22.50
N LYS A 329 -13.06 -8.87 21.22
CA LYS A 329 -13.36 -9.69 20.05
C LYS A 329 -12.37 -10.87 19.94
N VAL A 330 -11.09 -10.60 20.11
CA VAL A 330 -10.02 -11.61 20.04
C VAL A 330 -10.11 -12.56 21.25
N ILE A 331 -10.38 -12.03 22.44
CA ILE A 331 -10.59 -12.86 23.64
C ILE A 331 -11.77 -13.83 23.44
N ALA A 332 -12.89 -13.35 22.89
CA ALA A 332 -14.03 -14.20 22.58
C ALA A 332 -13.67 -15.30 21.56
N LEU A 333 -12.86 -14.95 20.55
CA LEU A 333 -12.41 -15.90 19.54
C LEU A 333 -11.49 -16.99 20.11
N VAL A 334 -10.51 -16.60 20.94
CA VAL A 334 -9.61 -17.54 21.62
C VAL A 334 -10.39 -18.47 22.55
N ASN A 335 -11.43 -17.96 23.23
CA ASN A 335 -12.29 -18.79 24.09
C ASN A 335 -13.13 -19.81 23.30
N GLN A 336 -13.42 -19.55 22.02
CA GLN A 336 -14.11 -20.49 21.11
C GLN A 336 -13.17 -21.53 20.48
N PHE A 337 -11.85 -21.35 20.58
CA PHE A 337 -10.86 -22.25 20.00
C PHE A 337 -10.79 -23.60 20.73
N ARG A 338 -10.59 -24.69 19.98
CA ARG A 338 -10.39 -26.04 20.50
C ARG A 338 -9.23 -26.73 19.76
N ALA A 339 -8.22 -27.17 20.50
CA ALA A 339 -7.18 -28.06 19.98
C ALA A 339 -7.70 -29.51 20.04
N MET A 340 -7.56 -30.25 18.95
CA MET A 340 -8.04 -31.63 18.79
C MET A 340 -7.09 -32.41 17.88
N ASP A 341 -7.09 -33.73 18.00
CA ASP A 341 -6.32 -34.61 17.13
C ASP A 341 -6.87 -34.61 15.69
N GLU A 342 -6.03 -34.97 14.72
CA GLU A 342 -6.39 -34.96 13.28
C GLU A 342 -7.63 -35.81 12.97
N ASP A 343 -7.79 -36.97 13.63
CA ASP A 343 -8.93 -37.86 13.44
C ASP A 343 -10.26 -37.23 13.91
N GLU A 344 -10.24 -36.46 15.00
CA GLU A 344 -11.42 -35.75 15.49
C GLU A 344 -11.77 -34.58 14.54
N LEU A 345 -10.77 -33.80 14.11
CA LEU A 345 -10.96 -32.73 13.12
C LEU A 345 -11.54 -33.25 11.82
N LYS A 346 -11.10 -34.43 11.38
CA LYS A 346 -11.66 -35.11 10.20
C LYS A 346 -13.15 -35.39 10.37
N ILE A 347 -13.58 -35.95 11.51
CA ILE A 347 -15.01 -36.21 11.79
C ILE A 347 -15.81 -34.90 11.76
N HIS A 348 -15.29 -33.87 12.41
CA HIS A 348 -15.92 -32.55 12.47
C HIS A 348 -16.02 -31.86 11.10
N SER A 349 -15.04 -32.08 10.21
CA SER A 349 -15.06 -31.56 8.84
C SER A 349 -16.26 -32.09 8.03
N TYR A 350 -16.64 -33.35 8.24
CA TYR A 350 -17.79 -33.97 7.57
C TYR A 350 -19.12 -33.51 8.16
N LEU A 351 -19.19 -33.33 9.48
CA LEU A 351 -20.41 -32.93 10.17
C LEU A 351 -20.72 -31.43 9.98
N GLY A 352 -19.70 -30.60 9.72
CA GLY A 352 -19.82 -29.16 9.61
C GLY A 352 -20.30 -28.52 10.92
N THR A 353 -19.81 -29.03 12.06
CA THR A 353 -20.17 -28.56 13.41
C THR A 353 -19.20 -27.52 13.97
N MET A 354 -18.06 -27.31 13.32
CA MET A 354 -17.04 -26.34 13.69
C MET A 354 -16.36 -25.78 12.43
N ALA A 355 -15.66 -24.66 12.57
CA ALA A 355 -14.74 -24.16 11.55
C ALA A 355 -13.33 -24.74 11.75
N ILE A 356 -12.64 -25.03 10.67
CA ILE A 356 -11.32 -25.69 10.69
C ILE A 356 -10.28 -24.68 10.22
N ALA A 357 -9.22 -24.49 11.02
CA ALA A 357 -8.13 -23.59 10.67
C ALA A 357 -7.33 -24.12 9.47
N VAL A 358 -6.95 -23.20 8.58
CA VAL A 358 -6.07 -23.45 7.43
C VAL A 358 -5.14 -22.26 7.24
N GLU A 359 -3.93 -22.52 6.75
CA GLU A 359 -3.00 -21.44 6.40
C GLU A 359 -3.06 -21.08 4.93
N LYS A 360 -2.81 -19.81 4.64
CA LYS A 360 -2.72 -19.21 3.33
C LYS A 360 -1.31 -18.68 3.12
N LEU A 361 -0.61 -19.28 2.17
CA LEU A 361 0.77 -18.99 1.84
C LEU A 361 0.86 -17.85 0.78
N PRO A 362 2.01 -17.15 0.67
CA PRO A 362 2.09 -15.92 -0.11
C PRO A 362 2.03 -16.12 -1.63
N ALA A 363 2.43 -17.27 -2.19
CA ALA A 363 2.21 -17.58 -3.60
C ALA A 363 0.75 -17.99 -3.91
N GLY A 364 -0.12 -18.02 -2.91
CA GLY A 364 -1.56 -18.28 -3.04
C GLY A 364 -1.93 -19.76 -2.95
N ASN A 365 -1.00 -20.60 -2.48
CA ASN A 365 -1.29 -21.97 -2.05
C ASN A 365 -1.82 -21.97 -0.61
N MET A 366 -2.47 -23.06 -0.21
CA MET A 366 -3.01 -23.23 1.14
C MET A 366 -2.25 -24.37 1.83
N ALA A 367 -1.89 -24.24 3.11
CA ALA A 367 -1.44 -25.39 3.88
C ALA A 367 -2.70 -26.17 4.31
N VAL A 368 -3.01 -27.22 3.56
CA VAL A 368 -4.16 -28.09 3.82
C VAL A 368 -3.63 -29.44 4.24
N HIS A 369 -3.99 -29.85 5.45
CA HIS A 369 -3.58 -31.12 6.03
C HIS A 369 -4.50 -32.28 5.61
N ASP A 370 -4.03 -33.50 5.83
CA ASP A 370 -4.65 -34.73 5.32
C ASP A 370 -6.03 -35.03 5.95
N PHE A 371 -6.41 -34.34 7.03
CA PHE A 371 -7.74 -34.44 7.63
C PHE A 371 -8.86 -33.76 6.81
N LEU A 372 -8.53 -32.82 5.91
CA LEU A 372 -9.50 -32.20 5.00
C LEU A 372 -9.60 -32.98 3.70
N THR A 373 -10.71 -33.69 3.49
CA THR A 373 -10.93 -34.49 2.28
C THR A 373 -11.78 -33.76 1.23
N LYS A 374 -11.71 -34.22 -0.02
CA LYS A 374 -12.51 -33.69 -1.12
C LYS A 374 -14.01 -33.80 -0.86
N GLU A 375 -14.46 -34.85 -0.19
CA GLU A 375 -15.87 -35.07 0.16
C GLU A 375 -16.33 -34.07 1.23
N ALA A 376 -15.51 -33.80 2.25
CA ALA A 376 -15.84 -32.81 3.28
C ALA A 376 -15.95 -31.40 2.69
N LEU A 377 -15.05 -31.03 1.77
CA LEU A 377 -15.07 -29.72 1.10
C LEU A 377 -16.38 -29.43 0.33
N GLN A 378 -17.20 -30.44 0.02
CA GLN A 378 -18.48 -30.20 -0.64
C GLN A 378 -19.47 -29.39 0.20
N ASN A 379 -19.35 -29.47 1.53
CA ASN A 379 -20.24 -28.83 2.51
C ASN A 379 -19.54 -27.72 3.29
N LEU A 380 -18.34 -27.34 2.88
CA LEU A 380 -17.50 -26.36 3.54
C LEU A 380 -17.16 -25.21 2.58
N GLN A 381 -16.87 -24.04 3.15
CA GLN A 381 -16.58 -22.81 2.45
C GLN A 381 -15.45 -22.07 3.16
N LEU A 382 -14.46 -21.59 2.40
CA LEU A 382 -13.37 -20.77 2.92
C LEU A 382 -13.89 -19.38 3.33
N MET A 383 -13.51 -18.90 4.51
CA MET A 383 -13.75 -17.53 4.96
C MET A 383 -13.06 -16.50 4.06
N VAL A 384 -13.56 -15.26 4.03
CA VAL A 384 -12.93 -14.18 3.25
C VAL A 384 -11.84 -13.49 4.06
N GLU A 385 -12.14 -13.22 5.33
CA GLU A 385 -11.23 -12.58 6.26
C GLU A 385 -10.22 -13.61 6.80
N ASP A 386 -8.94 -13.24 6.80
CA ASP A 386 -7.93 -13.97 7.58
C ASP A 386 -8.15 -13.60 9.06
N ILE A 387 -8.12 -14.58 9.98
CA ILE A 387 -8.21 -14.30 11.42
C ILE A 387 -7.02 -13.42 11.84
N TYR A 388 -5.82 -13.82 11.43
CA TYR A 388 -4.59 -13.06 11.58
C TYR A 388 -3.58 -13.52 10.53
N TYR A 389 -2.50 -12.77 10.36
CA TYR A 389 -1.34 -13.21 9.60
C TYR A 389 -0.08 -12.98 10.41
N GLU A 390 0.92 -13.81 10.19
CA GLU A 390 2.22 -13.69 10.84
C GLU A 390 3.34 -14.16 9.91
N TYR A 391 4.59 -13.92 10.30
CA TYR A 391 5.75 -14.38 9.56
C TYR A 391 6.37 -15.58 10.24
N THR A 392 6.76 -16.58 9.44
CA THR A 392 7.58 -17.69 9.92
C THR A 392 9.01 -17.22 10.17
N VAL A 393 9.64 -17.78 11.20
CA VAL A 393 11.00 -17.49 11.64
C VAL A 393 11.71 -18.79 12.00
N ILE A 394 13.04 -18.79 11.92
CA ILE A 394 13.85 -19.82 12.55
C ILE A 394 14.09 -19.37 13.98
N MET A 395 13.72 -20.21 14.94
CA MET A 395 13.98 -19.94 16.35
C MET A 395 15.33 -20.53 16.73
N ALA A 396 16.14 -19.73 17.42
CA ALA A 396 17.43 -20.16 17.93
C ALA A 396 17.56 -19.79 19.40
N ARG A 397 18.61 -20.30 20.05
CA ARG A 397 18.99 -19.85 21.38
C ARG A 397 19.19 -18.33 21.39
N LYS A 398 18.84 -17.69 22.51
CA LYS A 398 19.10 -16.26 22.74
C LYS A 398 20.57 -15.91 22.51
N ASN A 399 20.85 -14.87 21.71
CA ASN A 399 22.21 -14.47 21.29
C ASN A 399 22.96 -15.55 20.49
N SER A 400 22.23 -16.38 19.74
CA SER A 400 22.84 -17.38 18.86
C SER A 400 23.64 -16.70 17.75
N GLN A 401 24.84 -17.23 17.49
CA GLN A 401 25.74 -16.73 16.45
C GLN A 401 25.23 -17.01 15.02
N TYR A 402 24.25 -17.89 14.86
CA TYR A 402 23.72 -18.26 13.55
C TYR A 402 22.67 -17.28 13.04
N VAL A 403 21.97 -16.57 13.94
CA VAL A 403 20.78 -15.75 13.62
C VAL A 403 21.09 -14.65 12.61
N ASP A 404 22.21 -13.95 12.76
CA ASP A 404 22.61 -12.88 11.84
C ASP A 404 22.86 -13.41 10.42
N LYS A 405 23.51 -14.57 10.31
CA LYS A 405 23.81 -15.19 9.02
C LYS A 405 22.58 -15.80 8.38
N ILE A 406 21.70 -16.43 9.15
CA ILE A 406 20.40 -16.90 8.67
C ILE A 406 19.56 -15.72 8.17
N SER A 407 19.58 -14.60 8.89
CA SER A 407 18.85 -13.38 8.51
C SER A 407 19.39 -12.76 7.22
N GLN A 408 20.71 -12.75 7.03
CA GLN A 408 21.34 -12.34 5.76
C GLN A 408 20.92 -13.25 4.60
N LEU A 409 20.84 -14.57 4.82
CA LEU A 409 20.35 -15.51 3.82
C LEU A 409 18.88 -15.24 3.49
N ALA A 410 18.03 -15.08 4.51
CA ALA A 410 16.61 -14.79 4.33
C ALA A 410 16.40 -13.54 3.44
N GLY A 411 17.16 -12.46 3.68
CA GLY A 411 17.12 -11.26 2.84
C GLY A 411 17.46 -11.55 1.36
N ARG A 412 18.53 -12.33 1.10
CA ARG A 412 18.91 -12.73 -0.26
C ARG A 412 17.86 -13.62 -0.93
N LEU A 413 17.25 -14.53 -0.17
CA LEU A 413 16.20 -15.42 -0.69
C LEU A 413 14.93 -14.65 -1.06
N HIS A 414 14.59 -13.60 -0.29
CA HIS A 414 13.52 -12.66 -0.62
C HIS A 414 13.83 -11.85 -1.88
N GLU A 415 15.02 -11.25 -1.96
CA GLU A 415 15.48 -10.48 -3.12
C GLU A 415 15.46 -11.29 -4.42
N ALA A 416 15.81 -12.58 -4.33
CA ALA A 416 15.79 -13.50 -5.46
C ALA A 416 14.38 -14.07 -5.78
N GLY A 417 13.39 -13.87 -4.90
CA GLY A 417 12.05 -14.45 -5.03
C GLY A 417 12.01 -15.98 -4.87
N LEU A 418 13.06 -16.60 -4.35
CA LEU A 418 13.20 -18.06 -4.26
C LEU A 418 12.16 -18.68 -3.33
N LEU A 419 11.75 -17.97 -2.28
CA LEU A 419 10.76 -18.47 -1.31
C LEU A 419 9.39 -18.72 -1.98
N LEU A 420 8.96 -17.85 -2.90
CA LEU A 420 7.71 -18.03 -3.66
C LEU A 420 7.79 -19.19 -4.65
N ALA A 421 8.96 -19.35 -5.29
CA ALA A 421 9.21 -20.43 -6.22
C ALA A 421 9.22 -21.80 -5.50
N TRP A 422 9.93 -21.89 -4.38
CA TRP A 422 9.99 -23.10 -3.55
C TRP A 422 8.65 -23.45 -2.92
N GLU A 423 7.88 -22.46 -2.44
CA GLU A 423 6.50 -22.70 -1.98
C GLU A 423 5.67 -23.40 -3.07
N THR A 424 5.71 -22.86 -4.30
CA THR A 424 4.96 -23.42 -5.43
C THR A 424 5.45 -24.81 -5.81
N GLN A 425 6.76 -25.02 -5.82
CA GLN A 425 7.37 -26.32 -6.12
C GLN A 425 6.96 -27.38 -5.09
N VAL A 426 7.11 -27.07 -3.80
CA VAL A 426 6.76 -28.00 -2.71
C VAL A 426 5.26 -28.28 -2.72
N ALA A 427 4.42 -27.28 -2.98
CA ALA A 427 2.98 -27.48 -3.09
C ALA A 427 2.61 -28.42 -4.25
N ILE A 428 3.28 -28.31 -5.41
CA ILE A 428 3.03 -29.21 -6.56
C ILE A 428 3.49 -30.64 -6.28
N GLU A 429 4.64 -30.80 -5.62
CA GLU A 429 5.23 -32.12 -5.37
C GLU A 429 4.53 -32.88 -4.23
N HIS A 430 4.10 -32.18 -3.18
CA HIS A 430 3.71 -32.81 -1.90
C HIS A 430 2.29 -32.52 -1.43
N LEU A 431 1.57 -31.55 -2.01
CA LEU A 431 0.17 -31.26 -1.66
C LEU A 431 -0.78 -31.73 -2.76
N ASP A 432 -2.00 -32.14 -2.39
CA ASP A 432 -3.03 -32.50 -3.38
C ASP A 432 -3.55 -31.25 -4.10
N PHE A 433 -3.12 -31.08 -5.34
CA PHE A 433 -3.56 -29.99 -6.21
C PHE A 433 -5.08 -29.88 -6.37
N LYS A 434 -5.82 -31.00 -6.40
CA LYS A 434 -7.29 -30.95 -6.51
C LYS A 434 -7.92 -30.42 -5.23
N LEU A 435 -7.36 -30.77 -4.08
CA LEU A 435 -7.80 -30.28 -2.78
C LEU A 435 -7.53 -28.76 -2.65
N GLN A 436 -6.34 -28.32 -3.06
CA GLN A 436 -5.96 -26.89 -3.12
C GLN A 436 -6.95 -26.07 -3.95
N LEU A 437 -7.28 -26.54 -5.15
CA LEU A 437 -8.27 -25.89 -6.00
C LEU A 437 -9.68 -25.93 -5.39
N GLY A 438 -10.05 -27.05 -4.77
CA GLY A 438 -11.33 -27.20 -4.08
C GLY A 438 -11.53 -26.17 -2.97
N VAL A 439 -10.50 -25.95 -2.14
CA VAL A 439 -10.51 -24.91 -1.09
C VAL A 439 -10.60 -23.52 -1.72
N LYS A 440 -9.72 -23.22 -2.70
CA LYS A 440 -9.66 -21.92 -3.36
C LYS A 440 -10.95 -21.53 -4.08
N TYR A 441 -11.62 -22.50 -4.68
CA TYR A 441 -12.87 -22.31 -5.41
C TYR A 441 -14.13 -22.69 -4.62
N SER A 442 -14.01 -22.99 -3.32
CA SER A 442 -15.15 -23.33 -2.46
C SER A 442 -16.27 -22.28 -2.49
N ARG A 443 -15.94 -21.02 -2.78
CA ARG A 443 -16.90 -19.90 -2.91
C ARG A 443 -17.51 -19.75 -4.31
N ARG A 444 -16.84 -20.23 -5.37
CA ARG A 444 -17.36 -20.14 -6.74
C ARG A 444 -18.25 -21.36 -6.99
N LYS A 445 -19.57 -21.13 -7.08
CA LYS A 445 -20.57 -22.18 -7.32
C LYS A 445 -20.17 -23.11 -8.48
N ARG A 446 -20.50 -24.39 -8.27
CA ARG A 446 -20.33 -25.59 -9.11
C ARG A 446 -20.83 -25.46 -10.56
N GLU A 447 -20.11 -24.74 -11.41
CA GLU A 447 -20.28 -24.82 -12.87
C GLU A 447 -18.92 -24.72 -13.56
N THR A 448 -18.14 -25.81 -13.55
CA THR A 448 -17.23 -26.14 -14.65
C THR A 448 -16.75 -27.58 -14.43
N GLU A 449 -17.37 -28.53 -15.13
CA GLU A 449 -16.60 -29.68 -15.60
C GLU A 449 -15.50 -29.10 -16.50
N ILE A 450 -14.25 -29.36 -16.13
CA ILE A 450 -13.08 -28.98 -16.94
C ILE A 450 -13.19 -29.80 -18.23
N LYS A 451 -13.51 -29.14 -19.35
CA LYS A 451 -13.44 -29.72 -20.70
C LYS A 451 -12.15 -29.30 -21.38
N ASP A 452 -11.51 -30.26 -22.02
CA ASP A 452 -10.32 -30.03 -22.85
C ASP A 452 -10.64 -29.10 -24.03
N ILE A 453 -9.65 -28.30 -24.44
CA ILE A 453 -9.81 -27.12 -25.31
C ILE A 453 -9.39 -27.44 -26.75
N ASP A 454 -10.29 -27.19 -27.73
CA ASP A 454 -10.07 -27.33 -29.19
C ASP A 454 -9.49 -26.04 -29.86
N MET A 455 -8.90 -26.13 -31.05
CA MET A 455 -8.06 -25.12 -31.72
C MET A 455 -8.75 -23.78 -32.08
N LYS A 456 -10.07 -23.76 -32.36
CA LYS A 456 -10.84 -22.50 -32.48
C LYS A 456 -10.87 -21.69 -31.18
N HIS A 457 -10.52 -22.32 -30.05
CA HIS A 457 -10.36 -21.67 -28.78
C HIS A 457 -8.96 -21.09 -28.58
N VAL A 458 -7.93 -21.40 -29.38
CA VAL A 458 -6.57 -20.84 -29.19
C VAL A 458 -6.51 -19.36 -29.59
N VAL A 459 -7.07 -18.99 -30.75
CA VAL A 459 -7.19 -17.58 -31.16
C VAL A 459 -8.11 -16.82 -30.19
N LYS A 460 -9.23 -17.43 -29.79
CA LYS A 460 -10.11 -16.88 -28.74
C LYS A 460 -9.41 -16.79 -27.39
N PHE A 461 -8.52 -17.72 -27.07
CA PHE A 461 -7.74 -17.75 -25.86
C PHE A 461 -6.73 -16.62 -25.86
N ILE A 462 -6.01 -16.36 -26.95
CA ILE A 462 -5.05 -15.26 -27.03
C ILE A 462 -5.79 -13.91 -26.86
N SER A 463 -6.92 -13.73 -27.54
CA SER A 463 -7.75 -12.53 -27.39
C SER A 463 -8.32 -12.40 -25.96
N ALA A 464 -8.80 -13.49 -25.36
CA ALA A 464 -9.28 -13.51 -23.99
C ALA A 464 -8.15 -13.31 -22.97
N PHE A 465 -6.97 -13.86 -23.23
CA PHE A 465 -5.77 -13.77 -22.41
C PHE A 465 -5.30 -12.32 -22.36
N GLU A 466 -5.27 -11.63 -23.51
CA GLU A 466 -4.96 -10.21 -23.56
C GLU A 466 -6.01 -9.38 -22.80
N LYS A 467 -7.31 -9.67 -22.97
CA LYS A 467 -8.37 -9.01 -22.20
C LYS A 467 -8.23 -9.23 -20.69
N VAL A 468 -7.94 -10.46 -20.26
CA VAL A 468 -7.73 -10.80 -18.85
C VAL A 468 -6.46 -10.14 -18.31
N ASN A 469 -5.39 -10.03 -19.10
CA ASN A 469 -4.17 -9.34 -18.69
C ASN A 469 -4.40 -7.84 -18.48
N ARG A 470 -5.22 -7.20 -19.32
CA ARG A 470 -5.61 -5.79 -19.16
C ARG A 470 -6.47 -5.57 -17.92
N LEU A 471 -7.45 -6.43 -17.68
CA LEU A 471 -8.37 -6.31 -16.54
C LEU A 471 -7.80 -6.84 -15.22
N GLY A 472 -6.76 -7.68 -15.27
CA GLY A 472 -6.19 -8.32 -14.09
C GLY A 472 -5.47 -7.33 -13.16
N ASN A 473 -5.52 -7.59 -11.85
CA ASN A 473 -4.81 -6.77 -10.86
C ASN A 473 -3.31 -7.11 -10.76
N ILE A 474 -2.91 -8.28 -11.26
CA ILE A 474 -1.53 -8.78 -11.19
C ILE A 474 -0.74 -8.24 -12.37
N ARG A 475 0.38 -7.57 -12.08
CA ARG A 475 1.33 -7.05 -13.07
C ARG A 475 2.56 -7.95 -13.13
N ARG A 476 2.88 -8.47 -14.30
CA ARG A 476 4.09 -9.25 -14.60
C ARG A 476 4.53 -8.94 -16.03
N GLY A 477 5.61 -8.19 -16.20
CA GLY A 477 6.20 -7.93 -17.53
C GLY A 477 6.84 -9.19 -18.12
N ASN A 478 7.54 -9.97 -17.30
CA ASN A 478 8.27 -11.17 -17.75
C ASN A 478 7.39 -12.44 -17.81
N LYS A 479 6.37 -12.44 -18.67
CA LYS A 479 5.52 -13.62 -18.90
C LYS A 479 6.12 -14.51 -19.98
N ILE A 480 6.15 -15.82 -19.72
CA ILE A 480 6.56 -16.84 -20.68
C ILE A 480 5.31 -17.54 -21.19
N LEU A 481 5.12 -17.55 -22.52
CA LEU A 481 4.07 -18.31 -23.19
C LEU A 481 4.69 -19.48 -23.95
N LEU A 482 4.24 -20.69 -23.63
CA LEU A 482 4.64 -21.92 -24.29
C LEU A 482 3.40 -22.55 -24.93
N PHE A 483 3.41 -22.69 -26.25
CA PHE A 483 2.36 -23.41 -26.98
C PHE A 483 2.86 -24.80 -27.36
N LEU A 484 2.15 -25.81 -26.85
CA LEU A 484 2.46 -27.22 -27.07
C LEU A 484 1.38 -27.84 -27.97
N PRO A 485 1.76 -28.56 -29.04
CA PRO A 485 0.83 -29.34 -29.85
C PRO A 485 0.42 -30.59 -29.07
N MET A 486 -0.88 -30.76 -28.82
CA MET A 486 -1.42 -31.97 -28.16
C MET A 486 -1.67 -33.11 -29.15
N ASP A 487 -1.96 -32.79 -30.42
CA ASP A 487 -2.30 -33.75 -31.46
C ASP A 487 -1.24 -33.82 -32.58
N LYS A 488 -0.91 -35.04 -33.00
CA LYS A 488 0.12 -35.36 -34.01
C LYS A 488 -0.21 -34.88 -35.42
N GLU A 489 -1.48 -34.62 -35.73
CA GLU A 489 -1.96 -34.25 -37.07
C GLU A 489 -2.10 -32.73 -37.27
N SER A 490 -1.63 -31.93 -36.32
CA SER A 490 -1.78 -30.48 -36.36
C SER A 490 -0.88 -29.86 -37.44
N ASP A 491 -1.46 -29.17 -38.42
CA ASP A 491 -0.71 -28.53 -39.52
C ASP A 491 0.26 -27.47 -38.94
N PRO A 492 1.58 -27.59 -39.21
CA PRO A 492 2.60 -26.62 -38.80
C PRO A 492 2.26 -25.16 -39.14
N LYS A 493 1.56 -24.95 -40.25
CA LYS A 493 1.16 -23.60 -40.70
C LYS A 493 0.21 -22.92 -39.73
N VAL A 494 -0.67 -23.67 -39.07
CA VAL A 494 -1.66 -23.11 -38.15
C VAL A 494 -1.00 -22.51 -36.90
N PHE A 495 0.10 -23.10 -36.44
CA PHE A 495 0.89 -22.54 -35.34
C PHE A 495 1.68 -21.30 -35.77
N LEU A 496 2.21 -21.30 -36.99
CA LEU A 496 2.93 -20.14 -37.53
C LEU A 496 1.98 -18.96 -37.80
N ASP A 497 0.74 -19.22 -38.20
CA ASP A 497 -0.30 -18.19 -38.38
C ASP A 497 -0.64 -17.45 -37.07
N LEU A 498 -0.38 -18.04 -35.90
CA LEU A 498 -0.52 -17.35 -34.61
C LEU A 498 0.40 -16.13 -34.50
N LEU A 499 1.59 -16.17 -35.12
CA LEU A 499 2.54 -15.05 -35.10
C LEU A 499 2.01 -13.80 -35.82
N LEU A 500 0.98 -13.93 -36.64
CA LEU A 500 0.34 -12.81 -37.34
C LEU A 500 -0.67 -12.04 -36.48
N LEU A 501 -1.03 -12.57 -35.30
CA LEU A 501 -1.95 -11.91 -34.38
C LEU A 501 -1.30 -10.69 -33.72
N LYS A 502 -2.01 -9.56 -33.69
CA LYS A 502 -1.53 -8.30 -33.06
C LYS A 502 -1.18 -8.53 -31.58
N GLU A 503 -1.95 -9.35 -30.89
CA GLU A 503 -1.78 -9.65 -29.47
C GLU A 503 -0.49 -10.40 -29.16
N ILE A 504 0.05 -11.17 -30.13
CA ILE A 504 1.30 -11.92 -29.96
C ILE A 504 2.52 -11.01 -30.15
N ALA A 505 2.47 -10.05 -31.07
CA ALA A 505 3.56 -9.09 -31.29
C ALA A 505 3.92 -8.27 -30.03
N LEU A 506 3.03 -8.27 -29.04
CA LEU A 506 3.14 -7.58 -27.77
C LEU A 506 3.85 -8.40 -26.66
N VAL A 507 4.22 -9.65 -26.92
CA VAL A 507 4.83 -10.57 -25.94
C VAL A 507 6.19 -11.09 -26.45
N ALA A 508 7.32 -10.61 -25.92
CA ALA A 508 8.65 -11.11 -26.31
C ALA A 508 8.89 -12.60 -26.02
N ASN A 509 8.56 -13.08 -24.82
CA ASN A 509 8.89 -14.45 -24.39
C ASN A 509 7.83 -15.46 -24.83
N LEU A 510 7.81 -15.74 -26.13
CA LEU A 510 6.93 -16.70 -26.77
C LEU A 510 7.73 -17.88 -27.33
N LEU A 511 7.27 -19.10 -27.05
CA LEU A 511 7.77 -20.33 -27.65
C LEU A 511 6.63 -21.12 -28.28
N LEU A 512 6.76 -21.39 -29.58
CA LEU A 512 5.88 -22.27 -30.36
C LEU A 512 6.63 -23.56 -30.65
N ILE A 513 6.07 -24.69 -30.22
CA ILE A 513 6.61 -26.01 -30.54
C ILE A 513 5.82 -26.55 -31.73
N VAL A 514 6.50 -26.78 -32.84
CA VAL A 514 5.90 -27.15 -34.12
C VAL A 514 6.38 -28.55 -34.50
N PRO A 515 5.49 -29.48 -34.89
CA PRO A 515 5.92 -30.80 -35.33
C PRO A 515 6.77 -30.69 -36.61
N ALA A 516 7.96 -31.27 -36.59
CA ALA A 516 8.89 -31.31 -37.71
C ALA A 516 8.84 -32.68 -38.43
N ASN A 517 9.38 -32.76 -39.65
CA ASN A 517 9.36 -34.00 -40.45
C ASN A 517 10.04 -35.15 -39.70
N SER A 518 9.23 -36.09 -39.21
CA SER A 518 9.67 -37.29 -38.50
C SER A 518 10.18 -38.36 -39.47
N THR A 519 11.22 -39.07 -39.05
CA THR A 519 11.57 -40.40 -39.62
C THR A 519 10.67 -41.45 -38.98
N GLU A 520 10.35 -42.57 -39.66
CA GLU A 520 9.35 -43.58 -39.26
C GLU A 520 9.41 -44.09 -37.80
N ASN A 521 10.51 -43.88 -37.05
CA ASN A 521 10.67 -44.31 -35.65
C ASN A 521 10.92 -43.18 -34.62
N CYS A 522 11.11 -41.93 -35.02
CA CYS A 522 11.49 -40.84 -34.10
C CYS A 522 10.74 -39.55 -34.40
N GLU A 523 10.07 -38.99 -33.39
CA GLU A 523 9.39 -37.70 -33.46
C GLU A 523 10.40 -36.57 -33.24
N SER A 524 10.32 -35.53 -34.08
CA SER A 524 11.12 -34.32 -33.95
C SER A 524 10.23 -33.10 -33.93
N TYR A 525 10.55 -32.14 -33.08
CA TYR A 525 9.79 -30.90 -32.91
C TYR A 525 10.72 -29.70 -33.08
N ASP A 526 10.32 -28.75 -33.91
CA ASP A 526 11.04 -27.50 -34.08
C ASP A 526 10.51 -26.46 -33.09
N ILE A 527 11.44 -25.74 -32.47
CA ILE A 527 11.15 -24.68 -31.50
C ILE A 527 11.30 -23.35 -32.22
N VAL A 528 10.18 -22.63 -32.32
CA VAL A 528 10.06 -21.39 -33.08
C VAL A 528 9.59 -20.26 -32.18
N THR A 529 10.13 -19.07 -32.38
CA THR A 529 9.64 -17.82 -31.78
C THR A 529 9.45 -16.77 -32.88
N HIS A 530 8.99 -15.56 -32.55
CA HIS A 530 8.96 -14.42 -33.48
C HIS A 530 10.18 -13.53 -33.26
N LYS A 531 10.48 -12.59 -34.15
CA LYS A 531 11.58 -11.63 -33.95
C LYS A 531 11.11 -10.39 -33.20
N PHE A 532 10.99 -10.47 -31.88
CA PHE A 532 10.56 -9.32 -31.08
C PHE A 532 11.49 -8.11 -31.20
N VAL A 533 12.82 -8.33 -31.28
CA VAL A 533 13.85 -7.30 -31.43
C VAL A 533 14.30 -7.12 -32.88
N GLY A 534 14.76 -5.92 -33.24
CA GLY A 534 15.15 -5.56 -34.60
C GLY A 534 14.11 -4.69 -35.31
N ALA A 535 14.14 -4.70 -36.66
CA ALA A 535 13.24 -3.86 -37.46
C ALA A 535 11.78 -4.36 -37.41
N ASP A 536 10.84 -3.44 -37.19
CA ASP A 536 9.40 -3.74 -37.02
C ASP A 536 8.80 -4.52 -38.21
N ALA A 537 9.34 -4.33 -39.42
CA ALA A 537 8.91 -5.06 -40.62
C ALA A 537 9.14 -6.58 -40.54
N GLN A 538 10.09 -7.03 -39.70
CA GLN A 538 10.42 -8.44 -39.50
C GLN A 538 9.85 -9.00 -38.20
N ALA A 539 9.07 -8.21 -37.44
CA ALA A 539 8.65 -8.58 -36.10
C ALA A 539 7.83 -9.88 -36.05
N ASN A 540 7.03 -10.12 -37.10
CA ASN A 540 6.17 -11.28 -37.22
C ASN A 540 6.85 -12.47 -37.93
N ASP A 541 8.10 -12.32 -38.38
CA ASP A 541 8.82 -13.41 -39.05
C ASP A 541 9.17 -14.51 -38.03
N PRO A 542 8.93 -15.79 -38.37
CA PRO A 542 9.32 -16.90 -37.51
C PRO A 542 10.85 -17.00 -37.43
N LEU A 543 11.35 -17.05 -36.20
CA LEU A 543 12.73 -17.32 -35.83
C LEU A 543 12.85 -18.74 -35.29
N TYR A 544 13.51 -19.60 -36.06
CA TYR A 544 13.79 -20.98 -35.67
C TYR A 544 14.98 -21.02 -34.70
N LEU A 545 14.75 -21.50 -33.48
CA LEU A 545 15.75 -21.52 -32.41
C LEU A 545 16.51 -22.84 -32.41
N ASP A 546 15.80 -23.95 -32.19
CA ASP A 546 16.38 -25.28 -32.06
C ASP A 546 15.38 -26.36 -32.48
N SER A 547 15.82 -27.60 -32.53
CA SER A 547 14.98 -28.78 -32.82
C SER A 547 15.22 -29.83 -31.73
N TRP A 548 14.15 -30.32 -31.14
CA TRP A 548 14.15 -31.36 -30.11
C TRP A 548 13.82 -32.72 -30.73
N ASP A 549 14.60 -33.73 -30.39
CA ASP A 549 14.45 -35.10 -30.90
C ASP A 549 14.01 -36.03 -29.76
N ALA A 550 12.88 -36.71 -29.95
CA ALA A 550 12.29 -37.58 -28.94
C ALA A 550 13.15 -38.81 -28.63
N CYS A 551 13.99 -39.26 -29.57
CA CYS A 551 14.81 -40.45 -29.40
C CYS A 551 16.08 -40.18 -28.60
N THR A 552 16.65 -38.98 -28.69
CA THR A 552 17.83 -38.58 -27.90
C THR A 552 17.47 -37.81 -26.64
N GLN A 553 16.22 -37.35 -26.51
CA GLN A 553 15.72 -36.49 -25.44
C GLN A 553 16.54 -35.20 -25.25
N GLN A 554 17.24 -34.75 -26.30
CA GLN A 554 18.12 -33.60 -26.25
C GLN A 554 17.78 -32.58 -27.35
N LEU A 555 18.12 -31.32 -27.07
CA LEU A 555 18.12 -30.24 -28.05
C LEU A 555 19.33 -30.39 -28.96
N LYS A 556 19.15 -30.25 -30.28
CA LYS A 556 20.25 -30.46 -31.25
C LYS A 556 21.35 -29.42 -31.12
N THR A 557 21.01 -28.14 -30.90
CA THR A 557 21.98 -27.03 -30.95
C THR A 557 22.21 -26.32 -29.61
N HIS A 558 21.47 -26.67 -28.56
CA HIS A 558 21.58 -26.11 -27.20
C HIS A 558 21.56 -24.57 -27.19
N LYS A 559 20.78 -23.95 -28.10
CA LYS A 559 20.67 -22.49 -28.17
C LYS A 559 19.76 -21.94 -27.07
N ASN A 560 19.95 -20.67 -26.72
CA ASN A 560 19.06 -19.98 -25.79
C ASN A 560 17.63 -19.94 -26.36
N LEU A 561 16.67 -20.50 -25.62
CA LEU A 561 15.27 -20.57 -26.01
C LEU A 561 14.54 -19.22 -25.86
N PHE A 562 15.09 -18.29 -25.08
CA PHE A 562 14.53 -16.93 -24.91
C PHE A 562 15.58 -15.89 -25.31
N PRO A 563 15.77 -15.67 -26.62
CA PRO A 563 16.81 -14.76 -27.11
C PRO A 563 16.49 -13.27 -26.89
N HIS A 564 15.23 -12.93 -26.62
CA HIS A 564 14.73 -11.54 -26.55
C HIS A 564 14.91 -10.91 -25.17
N ASP A 565 16.13 -10.91 -24.66
CA ASP A 565 16.48 -10.11 -23.48
C ASP A 565 16.57 -8.63 -23.90
N ILE A 566 15.81 -7.76 -23.24
CA ILE A 566 15.73 -6.30 -23.49
C ILE A 566 17.09 -5.61 -23.26
N SER A 567 18.11 -6.36 -22.84
CA SER A 567 19.51 -5.94 -22.87
C SER A 567 20.00 -5.40 -24.22
N ASN A 568 19.49 -5.87 -25.37
CA ASN A 568 19.78 -5.27 -26.69
C ASN A 568 18.59 -5.41 -27.66
N MET A 569 18.04 -4.29 -28.12
CA MET A 569 16.87 -4.25 -28.99
C MET A 569 17.19 -4.16 -30.49
N HIS A 570 18.48 -4.20 -30.87
CA HIS A 570 18.93 -4.26 -32.26
C HIS A 570 18.35 -3.16 -33.16
N GLY A 571 18.18 -1.94 -32.63
CA GLY A 571 17.66 -0.79 -33.36
C GLY A 571 16.14 -0.73 -33.48
N LYS A 572 15.39 -1.53 -32.71
CA LYS A 572 13.91 -1.48 -32.65
C LYS A 572 13.42 -0.05 -32.42
N THR A 573 12.33 0.31 -33.09
CA THR A 573 11.68 1.61 -32.90
C THR A 573 10.75 1.56 -31.71
N LEU A 574 10.94 2.45 -30.73
CA LEU A 574 9.99 2.65 -29.63
C LEU A 574 9.15 3.89 -29.88
N LYS A 575 7.84 3.74 -29.80
CA LYS A 575 6.87 4.83 -29.98
C LYS A 575 6.62 5.53 -28.65
N LEU A 576 6.90 6.83 -28.61
CA LEU A 576 6.82 7.66 -27.41
C LEU A 576 5.75 8.74 -27.59
N ALA A 577 4.63 8.60 -26.89
CA ALA A 577 3.56 9.60 -26.85
C ALA A 577 3.92 10.76 -25.92
N THR A 578 3.88 11.99 -26.42
CA THR A 578 4.18 13.20 -25.64
C THR A 578 3.68 14.48 -26.32
N PHE A 579 3.81 15.62 -25.64
CA PHE A 579 3.58 16.96 -26.18
C PHE A 579 4.60 17.94 -25.59
N THR A 580 4.63 19.19 -26.05
CA THR A 580 5.59 20.18 -25.53
C THR A 580 5.16 20.68 -24.15
N TYR A 581 5.87 20.26 -23.09
CA TYR A 581 5.64 20.69 -21.71
C TYR A 581 6.97 21.02 -21.02
N LYS A 582 7.35 22.30 -21.00
CA LYS A 582 8.63 22.77 -20.46
C LYS A 582 8.65 22.70 -18.92
N PRO A 583 9.74 22.24 -18.27
CA PRO A 583 11.02 21.78 -18.84
C PRO A 583 11.11 20.25 -19.04
N TYR A 584 10.01 19.51 -18.89
CA TYR A 584 10.00 18.04 -18.98
C TYR A 584 10.23 17.54 -20.40
N VAL A 585 9.54 18.13 -21.37
CA VAL A 585 9.60 17.79 -22.79
C VAL A 585 9.59 19.05 -23.63
N VAL A 586 10.59 19.20 -24.50
CA VAL A 586 10.71 20.30 -25.45
C VAL A 586 10.91 19.71 -26.83
N LEU A 587 9.96 19.99 -27.73
CA LEU A 587 9.97 19.52 -29.11
C LEU A 587 10.33 20.67 -30.06
N ASP A 588 10.55 20.35 -31.34
CA ASP A 588 10.82 21.30 -32.43
C ASP A 588 12.10 22.13 -32.28
N LEU A 589 13.13 21.57 -31.64
CA LEU A 589 14.45 22.20 -31.59
C LEU A 589 15.18 22.03 -32.92
N ASP A 590 16.04 22.99 -33.26
CA ASP A 590 16.82 22.92 -34.49
C ASP A 590 17.75 21.69 -34.47
N ASN A 591 17.47 20.73 -35.37
CA ASN A 591 18.21 19.47 -35.52
C ASN A 591 19.73 19.66 -35.70
N THR A 592 20.16 20.84 -36.15
CA THR A 592 21.60 21.16 -36.28
C THR A 592 22.28 21.40 -34.94
N THR A 593 21.51 21.84 -33.92
CA THR A 593 22.00 22.16 -32.58
C THR A 593 21.76 21.04 -31.57
N VAL A 594 20.62 20.35 -31.69
CA VAL A 594 20.25 19.24 -30.80
C VAL A 594 19.90 18.02 -31.66
N PRO A 595 20.70 16.93 -31.60
CA PRO A 595 20.42 15.70 -32.34
C PRO A 595 19.04 15.14 -32.00
N GLY A 596 18.19 14.97 -33.01
CA GLY A 596 16.82 14.46 -32.84
C GLY A 596 15.75 15.54 -32.67
N GLY A 597 16.12 16.81 -32.46
CA GLY A 597 15.17 17.93 -32.43
C GLY A 597 14.28 17.98 -31.18
N TYR A 598 14.69 17.28 -30.12
CA TYR A 598 13.99 17.24 -28.84
C TYR A 598 14.97 17.36 -27.67
N ASP A 599 14.52 17.96 -26.57
CA ASP A 599 15.24 18.04 -25.29
C ASP A 599 14.23 18.00 -24.13
N GLY A 600 14.71 18.08 -22.89
CA GLY A 600 13.89 18.06 -21.69
C GLY A 600 14.28 16.93 -20.74
N LEU A 601 13.82 17.01 -19.50
CA LEU A 601 14.20 16.05 -18.46
C LEU A 601 13.79 14.63 -18.81
N GLU A 602 12.53 14.41 -19.20
CA GLU A 602 12.01 13.07 -19.49
C GLU A 602 12.46 12.59 -20.87
N MET A 603 12.62 13.50 -21.83
CA MET A 603 13.20 13.17 -23.14
C MET A 603 14.63 12.64 -23.02
N ARG A 604 15.46 13.24 -22.15
CA ARG A 604 16.83 12.75 -21.90
C ARG A 604 16.83 11.37 -21.26
N VAL A 605 15.91 11.09 -20.34
CA VAL A 605 15.74 9.74 -19.76
C VAL A 605 15.44 8.71 -20.86
N MET A 606 14.48 9.01 -21.74
CA MET A 606 14.13 8.08 -22.83
C MET A 606 15.23 7.95 -23.88
N ALA A 607 15.95 9.02 -24.18
CA ALA A 607 17.11 8.98 -25.07
C ALA A 607 18.23 8.13 -24.48
N GLU A 608 18.51 8.25 -23.18
CA GLU A 608 19.49 7.42 -22.46
C GLU A 608 19.06 5.97 -22.37
N PHE A 609 17.76 5.69 -22.22
CA PHE A 609 17.22 4.35 -22.33
C PHE A 609 17.55 3.74 -23.70
N CYS A 610 17.25 4.45 -24.79
CA CYS A 610 17.56 3.93 -26.12
C CYS A 610 19.05 3.85 -26.43
N ARG A 611 19.88 4.73 -25.86
CA ARG A 611 21.33 4.60 -25.92
C ARG A 611 21.82 3.33 -25.21
N TRP A 612 21.22 2.99 -24.07
CA TRP A 612 21.63 1.84 -23.26
C TRP A 612 21.24 0.50 -23.89
N VAL A 613 20.00 0.37 -24.37
CA VAL A 613 19.47 -0.89 -24.92
C VAL A 613 19.49 -0.94 -26.45
N ASN A 614 20.13 0.02 -27.11
CA ASN A 614 20.25 0.09 -28.56
C ASN A 614 18.88 0.08 -29.30
N CYS A 615 18.05 1.08 -29.02
CA CYS A 615 16.81 1.36 -29.75
C CYS A 615 16.79 2.74 -30.42
N THR A 616 15.77 2.98 -31.23
CA THR A 616 15.47 4.29 -31.83
C THR A 616 14.13 4.80 -31.31
N LEU A 617 14.00 6.11 -31.11
CA LEU A 617 12.76 6.73 -30.63
C LEU A 617 11.95 7.29 -31.80
N GLN A 618 10.65 7.03 -31.80
CA GLN A 618 9.67 7.68 -32.67
C GLN A 618 8.68 8.46 -31.81
N ILE A 619 8.62 9.78 -31.98
CA ILE A 619 7.74 10.65 -31.20
C ILE A 619 6.34 10.65 -31.82
N ILE A 620 5.33 10.41 -30.98
CA ILE A 620 3.91 10.56 -31.30
C ILE A 620 3.41 11.79 -30.53
N ARG A 621 3.10 12.86 -31.27
CA ARG A 621 2.75 14.16 -30.70
C ARG A 621 1.24 14.31 -30.56
N ASP A 622 0.78 14.76 -29.38
CA ASP A 622 -0.65 15.01 -29.09
C ASP A 622 -0.85 16.33 -28.33
N ASP A 623 -0.85 17.45 -29.07
CA ASP A 623 -1.03 18.79 -28.47
C ASP A 623 -2.51 19.15 -28.24
N GLU A 624 -3.45 18.45 -28.89
CA GLU A 624 -4.88 18.79 -28.81
C GLU A 624 -5.50 18.37 -27.48
N ASN A 625 -5.15 17.16 -27.00
CA ASN A 625 -5.68 16.60 -25.77
C ASN A 625 -4.62 16.52 -24.65
N GLU A 626 -3.37 16.90 -24.93
CA GLU A 626 -2.25 16.93 -23.99
C GLU A 626 -2.12 15.57 -23.24
N TRP A 627 -2.36 15.56 -21.92
CA TRP A 627 -2.36 14.36 -21.08
C TRP A 627 -3.49 13.38 -21.44
N GLY A 628 -4.70 13.89 -21.69
CA GLY A 628 -5.90 13.12 -21.97
C GLY A 628 -6.49 12.39 -20.77
N ASP A 629 -7.55 11.61 -21.03
CA ASP A 629 -8.33 10.82 -20.08
C ASP A 629 -8.58 9.40 -20.61
N ILE A 630 -8.86 8.46 -19.70
CA ILE A 630 -9.25 7.08 -20.02
C ILE A 630 -10.73 6.91 -19.67
N PHE A 631 -11.53 6.47 -20.63
CA PHE A 631 -12.96 6.29 -20.49
C PHE A 631 -13.31 4.89 -19.96
N GLU A 632 -14.52 4.73 -19.42
CA GLU A 632 -15.00 3.46 -18.86
C GLU A 632 -15.05 2.31 -19.89
N ASP A 633 -15.14 2.63 -21.18
CA ASP A 633 -15.12 1.64 -22.27
C ASP A 633 -13.72 1.09 -22.59
N GLY A 634 -12.68 1.64 -21.93
CA GLY A 634 -11.28 1.27 -22.12
C GLY A 634 -10.60 1.96 -23.30
N THR A 635 -11.24 2.96 -23.91
CA THR A 635 -10.61 3.87 -24.88
C THR A 635 -10.11 5.14 -24.20
N GLY A 636 -9.32 5.96 -24.88
CA GLY A 636 -8.85 7.23 -24.32
C GLY A 636 -8.35 8.21 -25.37
N ASN A 637 -8.08 9.45 -24.94
CA ASN A 637 -7.45 10.49 -25.75
C ASN A 637 -6.10 10.95 -25.13
N GLY A 638 -5.39 11.85 -25.82
CA GLY A 638 -4.12 12.38 -25.37
C GLY A 638 -3.03 11.31 -25.23
N ILE A 639 -2.01 11.61 -24.41
CA ILE A 639 -0.94 10.65 -24.11
C ILE A 639 -1.50 9.35 -23.53
N LEU A 640 -2.42 9.43 -22.56
CA LEU A 640 -2.97 8.24 -21.89
C LEU A 640 -3.68 7.31 -22.89
N GLY A 641 -4.53 7.85 -23.76
CA GLY A 641 -5.22 7.09 -24.80
C GLY A 641 -4.27 6.46 -25.81
N ASN A 642 -3.23 7.18 -26.22
CA ASN A 642 -2.21 6.65 -27.14
C ASN A 642 -1.51 5.40 -26.56
N VAL A 643 -1.27 5.35 -25.24
CA VAL A 643 -0.65 4.19 -24.59
C VAL A 643 -1.66 3.06 -24.36
N VAL A 644 -2.87 3.35 -23.88
CA VAL A 644 -3.92 2.34 -23.61
C VAL A 644 -4.34 1.57 -24.87
N GLU A 645 -4.37 2.26 -26.02
CA GLU A 645 -4.77 1.68 -27.31
C GLU A 645 -3.61 1.04 -28.09
N ASP A 646 -2.42 0.95 -27.48
CA ASP A 646 -1.17 0.49 -28.08
C ASP A 646 -0.79 1.28 -29.36
N ARG A 647 -1.14 2.57 -29.43
CA ARG A 647 -0.63 3.48 -30.47
C ARG A 647 0.81 3.91 -30.16
N ALA A 648 1.15 4.02 -28.88
CA ALA A 648 2.50 4.26 -28.36
C ALA A 648 2.92 3.17 -27.36
N ASP A 649 4.22 2.93 -27.24
CA ASP A 649 4.79 1.99 -26.25
C ASP A 649 4.93 2.64 -24.87
N PHE A 650 5.29 3.93 -24.85
CA PHE A 650 5.46 4.75 -23.66
C PHE A 650 4.75 6.10 -23.79
N GLY A 651 4.31 6.65 -22.66
CA GLY A 651 3.84 8.02 -22.50
C GLY A 651 4.69 8.77 -21.50
N ILE A 652 5.10 10.00 -21.84
CA ILE A 652 5.83 10.93 -20.98
C ILE A 652 5.32 12.36 -21.17
N GLY A 653 5.56 13.24 -20.20
CA GLY A 653 5.06 14.61 -20.20
C GLY A 653 4.60 15.05 -18.80
N ALA A 654 5.43 14.82 -17.77
CA ALA A 654 5.08 15.07 -16.37
C ALA A 654 3.84 14.28 -15.88
N LEU A 655 3.70 13.04 -16.34
CA LEU A 655 2.66 12.13 -15.86
C LEU A 655 2.98 11.67 -14.45
N TYR A 656 2.03 11.76 -13.52
CA TYR A 656 2.23 11.26 -12.14
C TYR A 656 1.61 9.88 -11.93
N SER A 657 1.77 9.32 -10.73
CA SER A 657 1.22 8.01 -10.34
C SER A 657 -0.30 8.02 -10.09
N TRP A 658 -1.07 8.54 -11.04
CA TRP A 658 -2.52 8.64 -10.95
C TRP A 658 -3.19 7.27 -10.81
N HIS A 659 -4.10 7.15 -9.83
CA HIS A 659 -4.78 5.89 -9.53
C HIS A 659 -5.59 5.37 -10.72
N ASP A 660 -6.36 6.25 -11.37
CA ASP A 660 -7.23 5.86 -12.48
C ASP A 660 -6.42 5.35 -13.68
N SER A 661 -5.30 6.00 -13.98
CA SER A 661 -4.35 5.52 -15.01
C SER A 661 -3.69 4.21 -14.61
N TYR A 662 -3.35 4.02 -13.34
CA TYR A 662 -2.69 2.81 -12.85
C TYR A 662 -3.56 1.56 -13.01
N VAL A 663 -4.89 1.69 -12.96
CA VAL A 663 -5.81 0.56 -13.19
C VAL A 663 -5.62 -0.01 -14.61
N HIS A 664 -5.30 0.84 -15.59
CA HIS A 664 -5.22 0.49 -17.00
C HIS A 664 -3.79 0.38 -17.56
N LEU A 665 -2.81 1.01 -16.91
CA LEU A 665 -1.43 1.14 -17.38
C LEU A 665 -0.42 0.65 -16.32
N ASP A 666 0.82 0.42 -16.76
CA ASP A 666 1.96 0.17 -15.88
C ASP A 666 2.88 1.39 -15.82
N PHE A 667 3.52 1.60 -14.66
CA PHE A 667 4.40 2.74 -14.41
C PHE A 667 5.84 2.28 -14.25
N SER A 668 6.78 3.07 -14.75
CA SER A 668 8.18 2.96 -14.35
C SER A 668 8.37 3.34 -12.88
N ALA A 669 9.55 3.07 -12.33
CA ALA A 669 10.01 3.81 -11.15
C ALA A 669 9.97 5.33 -11.39
N SER A 670 9.89 6.07 -10.28
CA SER A 670 9.83 7.54 -10.29
C SER A 670 11.03 8.15 -11.01
N LEU A 671 10.74 9.07 -11.92
CA LEU A 671 11.74 9.85 -12.65
C LEU A 671 12.06 11.12 -11.86
N VAL A 672 11.23 12.16 -11.92
CA VAL A 672 11.52 13.46 -11.28
C VAL A 672 10.43 13.80 -10.26
N ARG A 673 10.82 14.30 -9.07
CA ARG A 673 9.85 14.83 -8.11
C ARG A 673 9.30 16.17 -8.61
N SER A 674 8.00 16.38 -8.58
CA SER A 674 7.36 17.67 -8.86
C SER A 674 6.45 18.10 -7.72
N GLY A 675 6.54 19.36 -7.31
CA GLY A 675 5.66 19.98 -6.31
C GLY A 675 4.67 20.94 -6.98
N ILE A 676 3.38 20.74 -6.75
CA ILE A 676 2.35 21.66 -7.25
C ILE A 676 2.18 22.80 -6.25
N THR A 677 2.34 24.03 -6.72
CA THR A 677 2.10 25.23 -5.94
C THR A 677 1.41 26.29 -6.81
N CYS A 678 1.14 27.47 -6.27
CA CYS A 678 0.54 28.56 -7.02
C CYS A 678 1.31 29.87 -6.83
N VAL A 679 1.14 30.75 -7.82
CA VAL A 679 1.35 32.19 -7.64
C VAL A 679 0.00 32.82 -7.31
N ALA A 680 -0.06 33.51 -6.17
CA ALA A 680 -1.26 34.18 -5.66
C ALA A 680 -1.09 35.71 -5.69
N PRO A 681 -2.15 36.52 -5.63
CA PRO A 681 -2.03 37.97 -5.58
C PRO A 681 -1.16 38.47 -4.41
N ALA A 682 -0.18 39.34 -4.68
CA ALA A 682 0.69 39.91 -3.66
C ALA A 682 -0.10 40.80 -2.67
N PRO A 683 0.22 40.82 -1.36
CA PRO A 683 -0.53 41.54 -0.34
C PRO A 683 -0.45 43.06 -0.55
N ARG A 684 -1.56 43.78 -0.29
CA ARG A 684 -1.63 45.25 -0.37
C ARG A 684 -1.58 45.90 1.00
N ILE A 685 -1.14 47.15 1.05
CA ILE A 685 -1.24 47.98 2.25
C ILE A 685 -2.73 48.13 2.62
N ILE A 686 -3.04 47.97 3.91
CA ILE A 686 -4.39 48.09 4.45
C ILE A 686 -4.92 49.52 4.26
N ALA A 687 -6.23 49.66 4.06
CA ALA A 687 -6.86 50.97 3.88
C ALA A 687 -6.68 51.86 5.12
N SER A 688 -6.35 53.13 4.92
CA SER A 688 -5.98 54.04 6.01
C SER A 688 -7.08 54.29 7.05
N TRP A 689 -8.36 54.06 6.71
CA TRP A 689 -9.50 54.24 7.63
C TRP A 689 -9.61 53.12 8.69
N GLU A 690 -9.01 51.95 8.44
CA GLU A 690 -9.02 50.82 9.38
C GLU A 690 -7.98 50.99 10.49
N LEU A 691 -6.91 51.74 10.22
CA LEU A 691 -5.78 51.92 11.13
C LEU A 691 -6.19 52.48 12.52
N PRO A 692 -7.12 53.46 12.64
CA PRO A 692 -7.58 53.93 13.93
C PRO A 692 -8.31 52.90 14.80
N LEU A 693 -8.90 51.86 14.18
CA LEU A 693 -9.59 50.79 14.89
C LEU A 693 -8.61 49.70 15.37
N MET A 694 -7.41 49.63 14.79
CA MET A 694 -6.38 48.64 15.12
C MET A 694 -5.53 49.00 16.35
N ALA A 695 -5.70 50.20 16.92
CA ALA A 695 -4.99 50.60 18.13
C ALA A 695 -5.33 49.69 19.32
N PHE A 696 -6.55 49.14 19.35
CA PHE A 696 -7.01 48.16 20.33
C PHE A 696 -7.56 46.91 19.63
N SER A 697 -7.45 45.75 20.29
CA SER A 697 -8.10 44.52 19.83
C SER A 697 -9.63 44.60 20.04
N TRP A 698 -10.40 43.84 19.26
CA TRP A 698 -11.87 43.82 19.41
C TRP A 698 -12.36 43.48 20.83
N PRO A 699 -11.75 42.52 21.58
CA PRO A 699 -12.10 42.31 22.98
C PRO A 699 -11.84 43.53 23.85
N LEU A 700 -10.74 44.26 23.61
CA LEU A 700 -10.40 45.46 24.36
C LEU A 700 -11.39 46.60 24.06
N TRP A 701 -11.79 46.78 22.79
CA TRP A 701 -12.90 47.67 22.43
C TRP A 701 -14.20 47.31 23.15
N GLY A 702 -14.50 46.01 23.22
CA GLY A 702 -15.64 45.49 23.98
C GLY A 702 -15.54 45.83 25.47
N THR A 703 -14.36 45.71 26.08
CA THR A 703 -14.16 46.10 27.48
C THR A 703 -14.30 47.60 27.69
N VAL A 704 -13.79 48.44 26.78
CA VAL A 704 -13.96 49.91 26.86
C VAL A 704 -15.45 50.28 26.77
N ALA A 705 -16.19 49.68 25.85
CA ALA A 705 -17.64 49.85 25.74
C ALA A 705 -18.38 49.37 26.99
N GLY A 706 -17.98 48.21 27.55
CA GLY A 706 -18.53 47.67 28.80
C GLY A 706 -18.24 48.59 30.00
N THR A 707 -17.02 49.11 30.13
CA THR A 707 -16.63 50.07 31.17
C THR A 707 -17.42 51.36 31.02
N PHE A 708 -17.68 51.84 29.80
CA PHE A 708 -18.53 53.01 29.55
C PHE A 708 -19.96 52.80 30.06
N VAL A 709 -20.58 51.65 29.75
CA VAL A 709 -21.94 51.32 30.22
C VAL A 709 -21.98 51.16 31.74
N TYR A 710 -21.00 50.47 32.33
CA TYR A 710 -20.87 50.30 33.78
C TYR A 710 -20.70 51.64 34.50
N ALA A 711 -19.82 52.49 33.98
CA ALA A 711 -19.58 53.83 34.48
C ALA A 711 -20.84 54.71 34.44
N ALA A 712 -21.58 54.66 33.33
CA ALA A 712 -22.82 55.40 33.17
C ALA A 712 -23.90 54.91 34.15
N ALA A 713 -24.04 53.59 34.35
CA ALA A 713 -24.96 53.02 35.32
C ALA A 713 -24.58 53.39 36.76
N ALA A 714 -23.30 53.31 37.11
CA ALA A 714 -22.78 53.68 38.43
C ALA A 714 -23.02 55.16 38.73
N LEU A 715 -22.79 56.05 37.76
CA LEU A 715 -23.03 57.49 37.89
C LEU A 715 -24.52 57.81 37.98
N TYR A 716 -25.38 57.12 37.22
CA TYR A 716 -26.83 57.26 37.29
C TYR A 716 -27.38 56.90 38.67
N LEU A 717 -26.95 55.76 39.22
CA LEU A 717 -27.32 55.30 40.56
C LEU A 717 -26.80 56.25 41.65
N ALA A 718 -25.56 56.73 41.53
CA ALA A 718 -24.98 57.67 42.48
C ALA A 718 -25.66 59.04 42.47
N SER A 719 -26.23 59.45 41.33
CA SER A 719 -27.01 60.68 41.16
C SER A 719 -28.48 60.55 41.61
N GLY A 720 -28.88 59.42 42.20
CA GLY A 720 -30.24 59.20 42.69
C GLY A 720 -31.29 59.01 41.59
N CYS A 721 -30.89 58.47 40.42
CA CYS A 721 -31.77 58.21 39.27
C CYS A 721 -32.47 59.46 38.70
N SER A 722 -31.88 60.65 38.88
CA SER A 722 -32.54 61.92 38.55
C SER A 722 -31.88 62.67 37.38
N SER A 723 -30.86 62.11 36.73
CA SER A 723 -30.06 62.84 35.72
C SER A 723 -30.27 62.31 34.29
N ASP A 724 -30.73 63.19 33.40
CA ASP A 724 -31.01 62.88 31.98
C ASP A 724 -29.76 62.88 31.08
N LYS A 725 -28.63 63.42 31.56
CA LYS A 725 -27.40 63.63 30.75
C LYS A 725 -26.25 62.69 31.09
N VAL A 726 -26.48 61.65 31.90
CA VAL A 726 -25.44 60.79 32.47
C VAL A 726 -24.55 60.12 31.42
N LEU A 727 -25.12 59.65 30.30
CA LEU A 727 -24.35 59.03 29.22
C LEU A 727 -23.39 60.02 28.56
N LEU A 728 -23.85 61.26 28.30
CA LEU A 728 -23.03 62.30 27.67
C LEU A 728 -21.93 62.79 28.62
N THR A 729 -22.25 62.95 29.91
CA THR A 729 -21.26 63.30 30.94
C THR A 729 -20.20 62.19 31.09
N THR A 730 -20.62 60.92 31.09
CA THR A 730 -19.69 59.78 31.17
C THR A 730 -18.81 59.71 29.93
N PHE A 731 -19.36 59.97 28.74
CA PHE A 731 -18.60 59.98 27.49
C PHE A 731 -17.58 61.13 27.49
N GLY A 732 -18.01 62.34 27.87
CA GLY A 732 -17.13 63.49 28.00
C GLY A 732 -15.98 63.23 28.97
N MET A 733 -16.23 62.62 30.12
CA MET A 733 -15.18 62.27 31.09
C MET A 733 -14.22 61.18 30.58
N MET A 734 -14.71 60.19 29.82
CA MET A 734 -13.85 59.17 29.22
C MET A 734 -12.96 59.70 28.09
N VAL A 735 -13.42 60.72 27.36
CA VAL A 735 -12.63 61.45 26.35
C VAL A 735 -11.97 62.70 26.96
N THR A 736 -11.65 62.65 28.26
CA THR A 736 -10.85 63.65 29.00
C THR A 736 -11.37 65.11 28.94
N GLN A 737 -12.66 65.31 28.65
CA GLN A 737 -13.29 66.63 28.65
C GLN A 737 -13.66 67.09 30.07
N SER A 738 -13.38 68.37 30.36
CA SER A 738 -13.73 69.03 31.62
C SER A 738 -15.25 69.11 31.82
N GLN A 739 -15.74 68.77 33.01
CA GLN A 739 -17.16 68.89 33.36
C GLN A 739 -17.44 70.22 34.10
N PRO A 740 -18.51 70.95 33.73
CA PRO A 740 -18.79 72.30 34.26
C PRO A 740 -19.39 72.33 35.68
N GLU A 741 -20.07 71.27 36.14
CA GLU A 741 -20.64 71.20 37.49
C GLU A 741 -20.43 69.80 38.09
N SER A 742 -19.77 69.72 39.26
CA SER A 742 -19.66 68.49 40.04
C SER A 742 -20.65 68.55 41.20
N GLY A 743 -21.52 67.55 41.30
CA GLY A 743 -22.45 67.43 42.42
C GLY A 743 -21.74 67.56 43.77
N VAL A 744 -22.43 68.13 44.76
CA VAL A 744 -21.87 68.41 46.10
C VAL A 744 -21.62 67.11 46.88
N ASP A 745 -22.29 66.00 46.50
CA ASP A 745 -22.24 64.72 47.20
C ASP A 745 -20.93 63.94 46.95
N TRP A 746 -20.34 63.39 48.01
CA TRP A 746 -19.03 62.75 47.98
C TRP A 746 -19.01 61.50 47.08
N ARG A 747 -20.14 60.78 47.02
CA ARG A 747 -20.32 59.56 46.21
C ARG A 747 -20.14 59.86 44.72
N THR A 748 -20.77 60.93 44.26
CA THR A 748 -20.67 61.39 42.87
C THR A 748 -19.27 61.89 42.54
N ARG A 749 -18.61 62.59 43.47
CA ARG A 749 -17.22 63.07 43.30
C ARG A 749 -16.21 61.94 43.23
N SER A 750 -16.35 60.91 44.06
CA SER A 750 -15.46 59.75 44.07
C SER A 750 -15.54 58.98 42.74
N ILE A 751 -16.76 58.71 42.26
CA ILE A 751 -16.99 58.03 40.98
C ILE A 751 -16.46 58.89 39.83
N THR A 752 -16.73 60.20 39.83
CA THR A 752 -16.21 61.14 38.83
C THR A 752 -14.68 61.18 38.80
N GLY A 753 -14.03 61.19 39.97
CA GLY A 753 -12.56 61.18 40.07
C GLY A 753 -11.93 59.92 39.49
N TRP A 754 -12.47 58.74 39.81
CA TRP A 754 -12.01 57.48 39.23
C TRP A 754 -12.28 57.39 37.72
N LEU A 755 -13.42 57.90 37.25
CA LEU A 755 -13.74 57.94 35.82
C LEU A 755 -12.78 58.83 35.01
N LEU A 756 -12.37 59.96 35.56
CA LEU A 756 -11.37 60.84 34.91
C LEU A 756 -10.00 60.17 34.83
N VAL A 757 -9.58 59.46 35.89
CA VAL A 757 -8.32 58.68 35.87
C VAL A 757 -8.40 57.56 34.84
N THR A 758 -9.50 56.82 34.78
CA THR A 758 -9.71 55.77 33.77
C THR A 758 -9.74 56.35 32.36
N GLY A 759 -10.44 57.46 32.12
CA GLY A 759 -10.46 58.16 30.82
C GLY A 759 -9.06 58.59 30.37
N LEU A 760 -8.27 59.17 31.28
CA LEU A 760 -6.88 59.54 31.00
C LEU A 760 -6.00 58.34 30.62
N LEU A 761 -6.15 57.20 31.31
CA LEU A 761 -5.39 55.99 31.01
C LEU A 761 -5.77 55.40 29.64
N VAL A 762 -7.06 55.36 29.32
CA VAL A 762 -7.56 54.85 28.04
C VAL A 762 -7.12 55.74 26.88
N ASP A 763 -7.19 57.07 27.04
CA ASP A 763 -6.77 58.05 26.03
C ASP A 763 -5.26 57.94 25.71
N ASN A 764 -4.41 57.87 26.74
CA ASN A 764 -2.97 57.67 26.54
C ASN A 764 -2.64 56.30 25.91
N ALA A 765 -3.32 55.23 26.33
CA ALA A 765 -3.12 53.91 25.77
C ALA A 765 -3.55 53.85 24.29
N TYR A 766 -4.69 54.47 23.96
CA TYR A 766 -5.18 54.57 22.59
C TYR A 766 -4.24 55.42 21.73
N GLY A 767 -3.81 56.59 22.20
CA GLY A 767 -2.87 57.46 21.51
C GLY A 767 -1.52 56.79 21.23
N GLY A 768 -0.99 56.02 22.19
CA GLY A 768 0.22 55.21 22.01
C GLY A 768 0.05 54.08 20.98
N GLY A 769 -1.07 53.34 21.07
CA GLY A 769 -1.40 52.28 20.11
C GLY A 769 -1.64 52.80 18.69
N LEU A 770 -2.27 53.97 18.57
CA LEU A 770 -2.52 54.65 17.31
C LEU A 770 -1.22 55.12 16.65
N ALA A 771 -0.32 55.76 17.42
CA ALA A 771 0.98 56.17 16.93
C ALA A 771 1.79 54.97 16.41
N ALA A 772 1.78 53.85 17.15
CA ALA A 772 2.44 52.62 16.71
C ALA A 772 1.79 52.00 15.46
N ALA A 773 0.48 52.12 15.29
CA ALA A 773 -0.22 51.63 14.10
C ALA A 773 0.09 52.44 12.83
N PHE A 774 0.41 53.74 12.96
CA PHE A 774 0.76 54.61 11.83
C PHE A 774 2.25 54.61 11.46
N THR A 775 3.14 54.14 12.33
CA THR A 775 4.59 54.14 12.06
C THR A 775 5.03 53.02 11.11
N VAL A 776 4.33 51.89 11.09
CA VAL A 776 4.67 50.73 10.24
C VAL A 776 3.51 50.44 9.28
N PRO A 777 3.74 50.43 7.95
CA PRO A 777 2.70 50.06 7.00
C PRO A 777 2.28 48.61 7.23
N LYS A 778 1.01 48.42 7.55
CA LYS A 778 0.41 47.09 7.69
C LYS A 778 -0.10 46.63 6.33
N TYR A 779 0.21 45.39 5.98
CA TYR A 779 -0.25 44.74 4.76
C TYR A 779 -1.41 43.79 5.08
N GLN A 780 -2.25 43.52 4.09
CA GLN A 780 -3.20 42.41 4.09
C GLN A 780 -2.45 41.10 4.30
N GLY A 781 -3.14 40.08 4.81
CA GLY A 781 -2.58 38.73 4.90
C GLY A 781 -2.12 38.26 3.52
N ALA A 782 -0.91 37.70 3.47
CA ALA A 782 -0.43 37.03 2.28
C ALA A 782 -1.13 35.67 2.15
N VAL A 783 -1.36 35.23 0.91
CA VAL A 783 -1.87 33.89 0.64
C VAL A 783 -0.66 32.97 0.53
N ASP A 784 -0.28 32.35 1.65
CA ASP A 784 0.95 31.56 1.76
C ASP A 784 0.65 30.06 1.82
N THR A 785 -0.50 29.71 2.40
CA THR A 785 -0.93 28.34 2.67
C THR A 785 -2.21 27.98 1.91
N VAL A 786 -2.49 26.68 1.83
CA VAL A 786 -3.78 26.18 1.31
C VAL A 786 -4.93 26.73 2.14
N GLN A 787 -4.77 26.84 3.46
CA GLN A 787 -5.79 27.38 4.34
C GLN A 787 -6.11 28.85 4.02
N ASP A 788 -5.09 29.66 3.73
CA ASP A 788 -5.28 31.07 3.36
C ASP A 788 -6.09 31.20 2.05
N MET A 789 -5.87 30.30 1.09
CA MET A 789 -6.68 30.24 -0.15
C MET A 789 -8.15 29.93 0.16
N LEU A 790 -8.40 28.97 1.06
CA LEU A 790 -9.76 28.59 1.46
C LEU A 790 -10.47 29.73 2.20
N ASP A 791 -9.78 30.38 3.13
CA ASP A 791 -10.30 31.48 3.95
C ASP A 791 -10.63 32.72 3.10
N THR A 792 -9.78 33.01 2.11
CA THR A 792 -9.99 34.10 1.15
C THR A 792 -10.96 33.74 0.02
N ARG A 793 -11.35 32.46 -0.10
CA ARG A 793 -12.13 31.90 -1.22
C ARG A 793 -11.53 32.22 -2.59
N LEU A 794 -10.21 32.18 -2.67
CA LEU A 794 -9.49 32.50 -3.89
C LEU A 794 -9.63 31.34 -4.89
N GLU A 795 -10.18 31.62 -6.07
CA GLU A 795 -10.19 30.65 -7.16
C GLU A 795 -8.76 30.39 -7.65
N TRP A 796 -8.48 29.18 -8.13
CA TRP A 796 -7.20 28.84 -8.73
C TRP A 796 -7.40 27.98 -9.97
N GLY A 797 -6.43 27.95 -10.87
CA GLY A 797 -6.65 27.30 -12.17
C GLY A 797 -5.44 27.13 -13.04
N ALA A 798 -5.63 26.27 -14.04
CA ALA A 798 -4.66 25.92 -15.08
C ALA A 798 -5.39 25.58 -16.38
N THR A 799 -4.64 25.14 -17.40
CA THR A 799 -5.17 24.82 -18.74
C THR A 799 -5.89 23.47 -18.80
N HIS A 800 -5.53 22.52 -17.93
CA HIS A 800 -6.08 21.15 -17.93
C HIS A 800 -6.53 20.70 -16.53
N ASN A 801 -7.42 19.71 -16.46
CA ASN A 801 -7.84 19.09 -15.18
C ASN A 801 -6.76 18.19 -14.55
N ALA A 802 -5.66 17.90 -15.27
CA ALA A 802 -4.61 16.99 -14.79
C ALA A 802 -3.99 17.46 -13.45
N TRP A 803 -4.01 18.77 -13.20
CA TRP A 803 -3.55 19.42 -11.96
C TRP A 803 -4.34 19.04 -10.70
N ILE A 804 -5.46 18.33 -10.83
CA ILE A 804 -6.26 17.87 -9.68
C ILE A 804 -6.40 16.35 -9.59
N PHE A 805 -5.94 15.57 -10.59
CA PHE A 805 -6.13 14.12 -10.60
C PHE A 805 -5.60 13.42 -9.34
N SER A 806 -4.47 13.89 -8.81
CA SER A 806 -3.85 13.36 -7.59
C SER A 806 -4.65 13.64 -6.31
N ILE A 807 -5.50 14.67 -6.32
CA ILE A 807 -6.21 15.16 -5.12
C ILE A 807 -7.74 15.09 -5.24
N GLN A 808 -8.28 14.78 -6.41
CA GLN A 808 -9.72 14.75 -6.69
C GLN A 808 -10.48 13.71 -5.86
N SER A 809 -9.85 12.57 -5.58
CA SER A 809 -10.42 11.48 -4.78
C SER A 809 -10.09 11.57 -3.28
N SER A 810 -9.55 12.71 -2.83
CA SER A 810 -9.23 12.94 -1.42
C SER A 810 -10.48 12.99 -0.53
N GLN A 811 -10.37 12.44 0.67
CA GLN A 811 -11.43 12.47 1.70
C GLN A 811 -11.25 13.63 2.70
N ASP A 812 -10.15 14.39 2.62
CA ASP A 812 -9.93 15.55 3.48
C ASP A 812 -10.89 16.69 3.07
N PRO A 813 -11.77 17.17 3.97
CA PRO A 813 -12.69 18.28 3.67
C PRO A 813 -12.01 19.53 3.12
N ARG A 814 -10.77 19.82 3.56
CA ARG A 814 -10.00 20.98 3.09
C ARG A 814 -9.64 20.85 1.61
N ILE A 815 -9.21 19.67 1.21
CA ILE A 815 -8.83 19.37 -0.18
C ILE A 815 -10.07 19.31 -1.07
N ILE A 816 -11.17 18.72 -0.59
CA ILE A 816 -12.45 18.72 -1.32
C ILE A 816 -12.89 20.17 -1.60
N GLN A 817 -12.78 21.05 -0.60
CA GLN A 817 -13.09 22.47 -0.79
C GLN A 817 -12.11 23.14 -1.76
N LEU A 818 -10.81 22.86 -1.69
CA LEU A 818 -9.81 23.41 -2.62
C LEU A 818 -10.07 22.98 -4.07
N VAL A 819 -10.37 21.70 -4.30
CA VAL A 819 -10.70 21.15 -5.62
C VAL A 819 -11.97 21.82 -6.17
N SER A 820 -12.96 22.11 -5.31
CA SER A 820 -14.16 22.84 -5.74
C SER A 820 -13.89 24.28 -6.22
N GLN A 821 -12.78 24.89 -5.78
CA GLN A 821 -12.32 26.22 -6.19
C GLN A 821 -11.43 26.19 -7.44
N PHE A 822 -11.04 25.01 -7.93
CA PHE A 822 -10.24 24.85 -9.12
C PHE A 822 -11.06 25.13 -10.40
N LYS A 823 -10.46 25.83 -11.37
CA LYS A 823 -11.08 26.18 -12.65
C LYS A 823 -10.13 25.95 -13.81
N THR A 824 -10.58 25.14 -14.75
CA THR A 824 -9.91 24.90 -16.03
C THR A 824 -10.32 25.96 -17.03
N MET A 825 -9.35 26.64 -17.61
CA MET A 825 -9.58 27.76 -18.52
C MET A 825 -8.57 27.76 -19.67
N GLU A 826 -8.98 28.29 -20.82
CA GLU A 826 -8.06 28.51 -21.94
C GLU A 826 -6.93 29.49 -21.58
N GLU A 827 -5.79 29.29 -22.22
CA GLU A 827 -4.55 30.02 -21.96
C GLU A 827 -4.72 31.55 -22.01
N GLU A 828 -5.42 32.08 -23.01
CA GLU A 828 -5.67 33.52 -23.17
C GLU A 828 -6.46 34.13 -22.00
N LYS A 829 -7.39 33.35 -21.42
CA LYS A 829 -8.19 33.80 -20.28
C LYS A 829 -7.37 33.78 -19.00
N LEU A 830 -6.52 32.77 -18.80
CA LEU A 830 -5.57 32.71 -17.68
C LEU A 830 -4.57 33.87 -17.75
N LYS A 831 -4.05 34.16 -18.95
CA LYS A 831 -3.19 35.32 -19.20
C LYS A 831 -3.86 36.62 -18.79
N ARG A 832 -5.12 36.83 -19.17
CA ARG A 832 -5.88 38.02 -18.74
C ARG A 832 -6.08 38.08 -17.22
N ASN A 833 -6.45 36.95 -16.61
CA ASN A 833 -6.70 36.87 -15.17
C ASN A 833 -5.42 37.08 -14.34
N SER A 834 -4.25 36.72 -14.87
CA SER A 834 -2.95 36.99 -14.23
C SER A 834 -2.75 38.48 -13.90
N PHE A 835 -3.32 39.39 -14.70
CA PHE A 835 -3.27 40.83 -14.44
C PHE A 835 -4.39 41.33 -13.51
N LEU A 836 -5.51 40.60 -13.41
CA LEU A 836 -6.70 41.03 -12.67
C LEU A 836 -6.64 40.72 -11.17
N ARG A 837 -5.69 39.89 -10.73
CA ARG A 837 -5.51 39.50 -9.31
C ARG A 837 -6.75 38.84 -8.70
N THR A 838 -7.56 38.18 -9.53
CA THR A 838 -8.82 37.53 -9.13
C THR A 838 -8.67 36.05 -8.80
N MET A 839 -7.54 35.45 -9.20
CA MET A 839 -7.28 34.02 -9.01
C MET A 839 -5.79 33.76 -8.76
N ALA A 840 -5.49 32.63 -8.15
CA ALA A 840 -4.15 32.04 -8.12
C ALA A 840 -3.91 31.20 -9.39
N LEU A 841 -2.66 31.12 -9.85
CA LEU A 841 -2.28 30.37 -11.04
C LEU A 841 -1.34 29.24 -10.67
N SER A 842 -1.65 28.03 -11.15
CA SER A 842 -0.88 26.83 -10.84
C SER A 842 0.48 26.86 -11.53
N ILE A 843 1.51 26.41 -10.81
CA ILE A 843 2.88 26.21 -11.31
C ILE A 843 3.47 24.96 -10.66
N GLU A 844 4.46 24.37 -11.32
CA GLU A 844 5.21 23.25 -10.74
C GLU A 844 6.57 23.70 -10.22
N LYS A 845 7.03 23.07 -9.16
CA LYS A 845 8.30 23.29 -8.50
C LYS A 845 9.14 22.03 -8.59
N LEU A 846 10.30 22.16 -9.21
CA LEU A 846 11.25 21.08 -9.44
C LEU A 846 12.28 20.98 -8.29
N PRO A 847 12.98 19.84 -8.13
CA PRO A 847 13.82 19.54 -6.97
C PRO A 847 15.04 20.46 -6.78
N ALA A 848 15.67 20.91 -7.86
CA ALA A 848 16.80 21.85 -7.83
C ALA A 848 16.35 23.32 -7.67
N GLY A 849 15.06 23.57 -7.44
CA GLY A 849 14.51 24.89 -7.13
C GLY A 849 14.09 25.70 -8.36
N PHE A 850 14.03 25.07 -9.53
CA PHE A 850 13.41 25.64 -10.74
C PHE A 850 11.89 25.46 -10.73
N PHE A 851 11.21 26.19 -11.59
CA PHE A 851 9.76 26.12 -11.73
C PHE A 851 9.36 25.83 -13.18
N ALA A 852 8.35 24.98 -13.37
CA ALA A 852 7.65 24.86 -14.64
C ALA A 852 6.58 25.95 -14.68
N ILE A 853 6.81 26.95 -15.52
CA ILE A 853 5.95 28.13 -15.65
C ILE A 853 5.38 28.12 -17.06
N ALA A 854 4.06 28.10 -17.14
CA ALA A 854 3.37 28.19 -18.42
C ALA A 854 3.49 29.58 -19.06
N GLU A 855 3.44 29.65 -20.38
CA GLU A 855 3.74 30.86 -21.15
C GLU A 855 2.74 32.02 -20.91
N TYR A 856 1.53 31.71 -20.44
CA TYR A 856 0.54 32.71 -20.02
C TYR A 856 0.92 33.52 -18.78
N ILE A 857 1.87 33.06 -17.97
CA ILE A 857 2.36 33.80 -16.79
C ILE A 857 3.52 34.70 -17.21
N THR A 858 3.19 35.94 -17.55
CA THR A 858 4.15 36.94 -18.04
C THR A 858 4.92 37.64 -16.92
N LYS A 859 6.09 38.19 -17.24
CA LYS A 859 6.92 38.97 -16.31
C LYS A 859 6.18 40.17 -15.73
N GLU A 860 5.36 40.84 -16.55
CA GLU A 860 4.58 42.00 -16.14
C GLU A 860 3.47 41.61 -15.14
N ALA A 861 2.85 40.45 -15.33
CA ALA A 861 1.83 39.94 -14.40
C ALA A 861 2.45 39.58 -13.03
N MET A 862 3.65 38.99 -13.03
CA MET A 862 4.34 38.55 -11.81
C MET A 862 4.66 39.69 -10.84
N VAL A 863 4.72 40.95 -11.28
CA VAL A 863 4.91 42.11 -10.39
C VAL A 863 3.80 42.22 -9.33
N ASN A 864 2.59 41.78 -9.66
CA ASN A 864 1.41 41.85 -8.79
C ASN A 864 1.07 40.53 -8.09
N MET A 865 1.91 39.52 -8.27
CA MET A 865 1.72 38.16 -7.78
C MET A 865 2.89 37.77 -6.86
N GLN A 866 2.69 36.76 -6.04
CA GLN A 866 3.67 36.25 -5.11
C GLN A 866 3.53 34.74 -5.03
N LEU A 867 4.67 34.04 -5.01
CA LEU A 867 4.72 32.60 -4.83
C LEU A 867 4.18 32.21 -3.44
N MET A 868 3.31 31.19 -3.38
CA MET A 868 2.89 30.57 -2.12
C MET A 868 4.06 29.88 -1.41
N VAL A 869 4.02 29.78 -0.09
CA VAL A 869 5.10 29.14 0.68
C VAL A 869 4.88 27.63 0.75
N GLU A 870 3.63 27.22 0.94
CA GLU A 870 3.23 25.82 0.99
C GLU A 870 3.01 25.28 -0.44
N ASP A 871 3.55 24.09 -0.72
CA ASP A 871 3.18 23.32 -1.91
C ASP A 871 1.82 22.64 -1.61
N ILE A 872 0.86 22.68 -2.52
CA ILE A 872 -0.46 22.06 -2.35
C ILE A 872 -0.31 20.56 -2.17
N TYR A 873 0.50 19.94 -3.04
CA TYR A 873 0.93 18.55 -2.95
C TYR A 873 2.22 18.36 -3.75
N TYR A 874 2.88 17.22 -3.59
CA TYR A 874 3.99 16.82 -4.45
C TYR A 874 3.81 15.37 -4.87
N GLU A 875 4.32 15.04 -6.05
CA GLU A 875 4.32 13.69 -6.58
C GLU A 875 5.60 13.44 -7.38
N TYR A 876 5.75 12.24 -7.91
CA TYR A 876 6.86 11.88 -8.78
C TYR A 876 6.33 11.60 -10.17
N THR A 877 7.03 12.11 -11.18
CA THR A 877 6.74 11.78 -12.56
C THR A 877 7.14 10.34 -12.86
N VAL A 878 6.40 9.68 -13.74
CA VAL A 878 6.61 8.31 -14.18
C VAL A 878 6.48 8.25 -15.70
N ALA A 879 7.23 7.35 -16.33
CA ALA A 879 6.92 6.94 -17.68
C ALA A 879 5.80 5.89 -17.60
N MET A 880 4.68 6.16 -18.26
CA MET A 880 3.58 5.20 -18.34
C MET A 880 3.76 4.32 -19.56
N ALA A 881 3.51 3.02 -19.41
CA ALA A 881 3.53 2.05 -20.48
C ALA A 881 2.24 1.23 -20.43
N ARG A 882 1.98 0.45 -21.49
CA ARG A 882 0.88 -0.52 -21.46
C ARG A 882 1.04 -1.48 -20.29
N LYS A 883 -0.09 -1.95 -19.75
CA LYS A 883 -0.12 -2.87 -18.61
C LYS A 883 0.60 -4.17 -18.94
N ASN A 884 1.43 -4.66 -18.01
CA ASN A 884 2.36 -5.77 -18.20
C ASN A 884 3.41 -5.53 -19.29
N SER A 885 3.82 -4.28 -19.53
CA SER A 885 4.89 -3.99 -20.50
C SER A 885 6.21 -4.60 -20.05
N GLN A 886 6.95 -5.15 -21.01
CA GLN A 886 8.22 -5.83 -20.76
C GLN A 886 9.36 -4.82 -20.57
N TYR A 887 9.19 -3.60 -21.09
CA TYR A 887 10.20 -2.55 -21.04
C TYR A 887 10.31 -1.87 -19.67
N VAL A 888 9.25 -1.92 -18.86
CA VAL A 888 9.12 -1.19 -17.59
C VAL A 888 10.19 -1.61 -16.58
N ASP A 889 10.50 -2.91 -16.48
CA ASP A 889 11.52 -3.42 -15.55
C ASP A 889 12.90 -2.86 -15.90
N LYS A 890 13.24 -2.81 -17.19
CA LYS A 890 14.52 -2.29 -17.65
C LYS A 890 14.61 -0.78 -17.52
N LEU A 891 13.52 -0.05 -17.82
CA LEU A 891 13.46 1.39 -17.61
C LEU A 891 13.56 1.75 -16.12
N THR A 892 12.96 0.95 -15.25
CA THR A 892 13.07 1.09 -13.79
C THR A 892 14.51 0.90 -13.31
N GLN A 893 15.24 -0.07 -13.84
CA GLN A 893 16.69 -0.22 -13.57
C GLN A 893 17.48 1.01 -14.01
N LEU A 894 17.15 1.60 -15.17
CA LEU A 894 17.79 2.83 -15.62
C LEU A 894 17.47 3.99 -14.66
N ALA A 895 16.21 4.19 -14.32
CA ALA A 895 15.79 5.26 -13.41
C ALA A 895 16.55 5.18 -12.07
N GLY A 896 16.68 3.98 -11.49
CA GLY A 896 17.48 3.76 -10.28
C GLY A 896 18.94 4.21 -10.44
N ARG A 897 19.59 3.82 -11.55
CA ARG A 897 20.97 4.24 -11.85
C ARG A 897 21.11 5.75 -12.07
N LEU A 898 20.13 6.38 -12.71
CA LEU A 898 20.13 7.83 -12.95
C LEU A 898 20.00 8.61 -11.65
N HIS A 899 19.18 8.13 -10.71
CA HIS A 899 19.08 8.65 -9.34
C HIS A 899 20.38 8.45 -8.56
N GLU A 900 20.93 7.24 -8.54
CA GLU A 900 22.20 6.93 -7.87
C GLU A 900 23.37 7.80 -8.36
N ALA A 901 23.39 8.11 -9.66
CA ALA A 901 24.41 8.96 -10.26
C ALA A 901 24.15 10.47 -10.09
N GLY A 902 22.97 10.88 -9.60
CA GLY A 902 22.57 12.29 -9.49
C GLY A 902 22.35 12.99 -10.83
N LEU A 903 22.24 12.24 -11.94
CA LEU A 903 22.15 12.80 -13.29
C LEU A 903 20.86 13.59 -13.52
N LEU A 904 19.76 13.18 -12.89
CA LEU A 904 18.47 13.87 -13.02
C LEU A 904 18.53 15.30 -12.46
N GLN A 905 19.21 15.50 -11.33
CA GLN A 905 19.42 16.82 -10.75
C GLN A 905 20.37 17.68 -11.61
N ALA A 906 21.40 17.06 -12.20
CA ALA A 906 22.31 17.76 -13.12
C ALA A 906 21.63 18.16 -14.43
N TRP A 907 20.72 17.33 -14.97
CA TRP A 907 19.96 17.70 -16.15
C TRP A 907 18.93 18.79 -15.84
N GLU A 908 18.33 18.79 -14.65
CA GLU A 908 17.41 19.85 -14.24
C GLU A 908 18.08 21.22 -14.28
N THR A 909 19.31 21.35 -13.76
CA THR A 909 20.04 22.61 -13.79
C THR A 909 20.40 23.03 -15.23
N GLN A 910 20.79 22.08 -16.09
CA GLN A 910 21.11 22.35 -17.49
C GLN A 910 19.90 22.79 -18.29
N VAL A 911 18.81 22.01 -18.25
CA VAL A 911 17.57 22.30 -18.97
C VAL A 911 16.92 23.56 -18.41
N GLY A 912 16.87 23.71 -17.08
CA GLY A 912 16.36 24.90 -16.41
C GLY A 912 17.06 26.19 -16.85
N THR A 913 18.38 26.17 -16.94
CA THR A 913 19.18 27.34 -17.37
C THR A 913 18.99 27.67 -18.85
N ILE A 914 18.92 26.65 -19.72
CA ILE A 914 18.83 26.83 -21.18
C ILE A 914 17.40 27.19 -21.62
N GLN A 915 16.38 26.57 -21.03
CA GLN A 915 15.00 26.59 -21.55
C GLN A 915 14.05 27.52 -20.76
N VAL A 916 14.30 27.77 -19.47
CA VAL A 916 13.35 28.53 -18.63
C VAL A 916 13.66 30.04 -18.59
N GLY A 917 14.88 30.46 -18.96
CA GLY A 917 15.26 31.88 -19.00
C GLY A 917 14.93 32.64 -17.70
N TRP A 918 14.80 33.97 -17.78
CA TRP A 918 14.51 34.87 -16.64
C TRP A 918 13.32 34.46 -15.74
N ASN A 919 12.39 33.64 -16.23
CA ASN A 919 11.15 33.32 -15.53
C ASN A 919 11.38 32.41 -14.30
N GLY A 920 12.38 31.52 -14.31
CA GLY A 920 12.61 30.56 -13.22
C GLY A 920 13.29 31.15 -11.97
N LEU A 921 14.20 32.11 -12.15
CA LEU A 921 15.01 32.69 -11.05
C LEU A 921 14.32 33.85 -10.32
N ALA A 922 13.37 34.54 -10.98
CA ALA A 922 12.74 35.76 -10.46
C ALA A 922 11.64 35.52 -9.39
N ILE A 923 11.25 34.27 -9.16
CA ILE A 923 10.09 33.91 -8.32
C ILE A 923 10.47 33.67 -6.83
N GLN A 924 11.77 33.55 -6.50
CA GLN A 924 12.20 33.34 -5.12
C GLN A 924 11.92 34.57 -4.24
N ARG A 925 11.15 34.37 -3.15
CA ARG A 925 10.90 35.39 -2.11
C ARG A 925 12.25 35.82 -1.49
N GLY A 926 12.74 37.01 -1.84
CA GLY A 926 13.78 37.69 -1.05
C GLY A 926 14.99 38.28 -1.77
N ASN A 927 15.13 38.19 -3.09
CA ASN A 927 16.35 38.70 -3.76
C ASN A 927 16.13 39.40 -5.12
N ALA A 928 14.89 39.79 -5.44
CA ALA A 928 14.63 40.49 -6.70
C ALA A 928 15.42 41.81 -6.81
N ALA A 929 15.60 42.57 -5.73
CA ALA A 929 16.27 43.88 -5.79
C ALA A 929 17.81 43.82 -5.89
N SER A 930 18.46 42.72 -5.48
CA SER A 930 19.94 42.59 -5.49
C SER A 930 20.47 41.93 -6.76
N LEU A 931 19.70 41.04 -7.40
CA LEU A 931 20.06 40.38 -8.65
C LEU A 931 19.66 41.16 -9.92
N LEU A 932 18.66 42.05 -9.83
CA LEU A 932 18.23 42.91 -10.96
C LEU A 932 19.31 43.90 -11.43
N GLY A 933 20.39 44.10 -10.67
CA GLY A 933 21.49 45.01 -11.01
C GLY A 933 22.68 44.37 -11.73
N ILE A 934 22.74 43.04 -11.91
CA ILE A 934 23.98 42.34 -12.32
C ILE A 934 23.85 41.55 -13.64
N ILE A 935 22.67 41.49 -14.27
CA ILE A 935 22.48 40.65 -15.47
C ILE A 935 22.43 41.53 -16.73
N PRO A 936 23.48 41.56 -17.59
CA PRO A 936 23.37 42.12 -18.92
C PRO A 936 22.47 41.22 -19.78
N GLY A 937 21.64 41.85 -20.59
CA GLY A 937 20.74 41.15 -21.52
C GLY A 937 21.49 40.55 -22.69
N ASP A 938 22.09 39.38 -22.51
CA ASP A 938 22.15 38.33 -23.54
C ASP A 938 22.61 37.01 -22.91
N GLY A 939 21.87 35.93 -23.14
CA GLY A 939 22.09 34.62 -22.50
C GLY A 939 23.34 33.85 -22.99
N SER A 940 24.24 34.50 -23.73
CA SER A 940 25.40 33.87 -24.35
C SER A 940 26.62 33.74 -23.41
N GLU A 941 26.74 34.58 -22.37
CA GLU A 941 27.94 34.61 -21.51
C GLU A 941 27.91 33.64 -20.32
N LEU A 942 26.76 33.02 -20.01
CA LEU A 942 26.64 32.06 -18.90
C LEU A 942 27.19 30.65 -19.24
N LYS A 943 27.53 30.37 -20.50
CA LYS A 943 28.08 29.06 -20.92
C LYS A 943 29.49 28.78 -20.40
N GLU A 944 30.27 29.79 -20.03
CA GLU A 944 31.69 29.61 -19.66
C GLU A 944 31.94 29.38 -18.15
N ILE A 945 30.96 29.63 -17.27
CA ILE A 945 31.21 29.61 -15.81
C ILE A 945 31.06 28.22 -15.17
N PHE A 946 30.48 27.23 -15.87
CA PHE A 946 30.17 25.90 -15.29
C PHE A 946 30.96 24.71 -15.88
N TYR A 947 32.06 24.96 -16.60
CA TYR A 947 32.93 23.90 -17.12
C TYR A 947 34.20 23.62 -16.28
N LEU A 948 34.18 23.93 -14.97
CA LEU A 948 35.24 23.57 -14.02
C LEU A 948 34.77 22.61 -12.93
#